data_AF-A0A7M4AUG4-F1
#
_entry.id   AF-A0A7M4AUG4-F1
#
_cell.length_a   1.000
_cell.length_b   1.000
_cell.length_c   1.000
_cell.angle_alpha   90.00
_cell.angle_beta   90.00
_cell.angle_gamma   90.00
#
_symmetry.space_group_name_H-M   'P 1'
#
loop_
_entity.id
_entity.type
_entity.pdbx_description
1 polymer ?
#
loop_
_entity_poly.entity_id
_entity_poly.type
_entity_poly.pdbx_seq_one_letter_code
_entity_poly.pdbx_strand_id
1 'polypeptide(L)'
;LPVRLDATGSVLLSVSNVDSQASVRALSLTVSNVTDTLVPGVDWVESVGTFDFLPLGVTDALTHATQSGWLVEIHLAGAQQQSKLRCPISALPITTTSLSSCTATGTALLWYDEGITGSISVVGSGQYLEVRHHFRFPDGWDDEPSATLSVSLIASSGPLLPVSTVFGLGEDLGVENDLEVKSWAVLSNQGIRSSIDYPYLRSGEVVFVEVQLGFENTDEGKPRSGQALVRLLVDGLEYATTTIIEDGVVSFPYTVPTGRTSLGLGVEVEPLRGQDFVSQIPLSLNFLFDNVAPTLMSSSVERFDSRDIAPRTPLSFTVADRPHLPTHADMHLWHSWEDDVNANGLMEVDEVVHTTLEIPDDLSLLMGDYTAVVDTSMASEGDYFVGWLEIADSAGHVMESGGSFSEPMFHVQLNTNGAPSLGASSLAWPDGSETPWLHPNEAYEIRVPVWEQNGIFDLAEVALELAANTQHPAKIEWNQSTGICTSEDPYVEVASCELVPAEADDLFSRNGDFVVNFSIEWGYDPDTSLTRVPQISLLDQSGQSNRYVLEPLDWRFSGELSIDAHSVEVDVSDEDPTSRGFWVQPRTSFDVSGDLVWFRTGDAPTQRLEVELTLGENQVEVEVINGSFTGSMTAPLADGTYGLFGDLYDAPNGAVYRDEGSAFVWFIVDNEAPTVVALDRPSEKPVLVEEEWKDLQFELRLSENAQLDASSLRMHWSLNEAGLGLNSFVFDNGSLPLEILGERKNGDSIPVRCTLDVDSLMLPAFRTRAVELRVWVTGTDEAGLPIDASSNDVYAPLGLWNLEQRVPIYTISDIEMSPSSDIHQGDLITVSALISNTGMADGEAKVFLYRVYSSGEQRELDERVLEVKSGGTAQYQSLWKPGRDGSQWLELRIDDGTLSQSNTVLVDEPRADGVFGTIASINSTLLGIIGFLFVSLVALLVIGLRREPIAEVDLRPPPQSNRTSAQVSSGPYGGSKQARSPGENPYADSDS
;
A
#
# COMPACT_ATOMS: atom_id res chain seq x y z
N LEU A 1 58.70 59.95 53.50
CA LEU A 1 59.73 60.14 52.47
C LEU A 1 60.27 58.77 52.11
N PRO A 2 59.78 58.15 51.03
CA PRO A 2 60.46 56.98 50.49
C PRO A 2 61.85 57.42 50.00
N VAL A 3 62.87 56.65 50.37
CA VAL A 3 64.26 56.86 49.93
C VAL A 3 64.71 55.54 49.32
N ARG A 4 64.95 55.52 48.01
CA ARG A 4 65.67 54.43 47.33
C ARG A 4 67.14 54.81 47.30
N LEU A 5 68.01 53.88 47.68
CA LEU A 5 69.46 54.07 47.63
C LEU A 5 70.02 53.16 46.54
N ASP A 6 70.73 53.73 45.57
CA ASP A 6 71.33 52.99 44.46
C ASP A 6 72.53 52.12 44.89
N ALA A 7 72.95 52.24 46.15
CA ALA A 7 74.00 51.45 46.77
C ALA A 7 73.82 51.38 48.30
N THR A 8 74.63 50.57 48.98
CA THR A 8 74.61 50.48 50.45
C THR A 8 74.96 51.82 51.08
N GLY A 9 74.07 52.36 51.92
CA GLY A 9 74.24 53.66 52.56
C GLY A 9 73.27 53.88 53.73
N SER A 10 73.39 55.03 54.40
CA SER A 10 72.47 55.43 55.48
C SER A 10 72.01 56.86 55.29
N VAL A 11 70.70 57.09 55.40
CA VAL A 11 70.10 58.43 55.41
C VAL A 11 69.74 58.82 56.84
N LEU A 12 70.30 59.94 57.31
CA LEU A 12 69.90 60.57 58.56
C LEU A 12 68.93 61.71 58.25
N LEU A 13 67.66 61.53 58.60
CA LEU A 13 66.63 62.57 58.54
C LEU A 13 66.46 63.21 59.91
N SER A 14 66.66 64.52 59.99
CA SER A 14 66.34 65.33 61.17
C SER A 14 65.19 66.28 60.86
N VAL A 15 64.07 66.16 61.58
CA VAL A 15 62.92 67.07 61.45
C VAL A 15 63.20 68.33 62.27
N SER A 16 63.51 69.44 61.60
CA SER A 16 63.89 70.71 62.24
C SER A 16 62.69 71.56 62.68
N ASN A 17 61.52 71.38 62.06
CA ASN A 17 60.26 72.04 62.41
C ASN A 17 59.09 71.19 61.88
N VAL A 18 57.94 71.24 62.56
CA VAL A 18 56.69 70.60 62.12
C VAL A 18 55.62 71.67 62.07
N ASP A 19 55.09 71.91 60.88
CA ASP A 19 53.94 72.78 60.67
C ASP A 19 52.79 71.90 60.17
N SER A 20 51.63 71.97 60.81
CA SER A 20 50.49 71.10 60.52
C SER A 20 49.33 71.93 59.97
N GLN A 21 48.86 71.59 58.78
CA GLN A 21 47.65 72.14 58.20
C GLN A 21 46.61 71.03 58.05
N ALA A 22 45.33 71.37 58.21
CA ALA A 22 44.25 70.45 57.92
C ALA A 22 44.29 70.10 56.42
N SER A 23 44.30 68.81 56.09
CA SER A 23 44.38 68.28 54.74
C SER A 23 43.33 67.18 54.58
N VAL A 24 42.92 66.94 53.33
CA VAL A 24 42.18 65.73 52.96
C VAL A 24 43.01 64.50 53.31
N ARG A 25 42.34 63.43 53.76
CA ARG A 25 42.98 62.14 54.05
C ARG A 25 42.95 61.26 52.80
N ALA A 26 44.14 60.94 52.29
CA ALA A 26 44.34 59.93 51.26
C ALA A 26 43.99 58.53 51.81
N LEU A 27 43.09 57.79 51.16
CA LEU A 27 42.65 56.47 51.64
C LEU A 27 43.32 55.32 50.89
N SER A 28 43.11 55.25 49.57
CA SER A 28 43.58 54.13 48.74
C SER A 28 43.71 54.52 47.27
N LEU A 29 44.61 53.83 46.57
CA LEU A 29 44.65 53.78 45.11
C LEU A 29 44.48 52.31 44.69
N THR A 30 43.41 52.00 43.96
CA THR A 30 43.24 50.69 43.33
C THR A 30 43.52 50.83 41.85
N VAL A 31 44.35 49.96 41.29
CA VAL A 31 44.63 49.87 39.86
C VAL A 31 44.12 48.52 39.36
N SER A 32 43.43 48.50 38.23
CA SER A 32 42.94 47.29 37.58
C SER A 32 43.52 47.14 36.18
N ASN A 33 43.52 45.89 35.69
CA ASN A 33 44.13 45.44 34.42
C ASN A 33 45.66 45.56 34.37
N VAL A 34 46.31 45.68 35.54
CA VAL A 34 47.76 45.64 35.72
C VAL A 34 48.01 44.98 37.08
N THR A 35 48.95 44.05 37.15
CA THR A 35 49.30 43.38 38.42
C THR A 35 50.56 43.96 39.03
N ASP A 36 51.71 43.81 38.38
CA ASP A 36 53.03 44.24 38.86
C ASP A 36 53.86 44.96 37.77
N THR A 37 53.55 44.78 36.48
CA THR A 37 54.34 45.30 35.35
C THR A 37 53.49 46.13 34.38
N LEU A 38 53.82 47.40 34.16
CA LEU A 38 53.14 48.19 33.13
C LEU A 38 53.65 47.86 31.74
N VAL A 39 52.81 47.29 30.89
CA VAL A 39 53.12 47.00 29.49
C VAL A 39 52.31 47.87 28.53
N PRO A 40 52.81 48.17 27.32
CA PRO A 40 52.08 48.94 26.31
C PRO A 40 51.00 48.13 25.58
N GLY A 41 50.23 47.30 26.29
CA GLY A 41 49.30 46.33 25.72
C GLY A 41 47.92 46.86 25.27
N VAL A 42 47.06 45.94 24.84
CA VAL A 42 45.67 46.19 24.42
C VAL A 42 44.77 46.66 25.57
N ASP A 43 45.11 46.29 26.80
CA ASP A 43 44.29 46.58 27.98
C ASP A 43 44.37 48.06 28.39
N TRP A 44 43.22 48.59 28.82
CA TRP A 44 43.15 49.92 29.42
C TRP A 44 43.46 49.85 30.90
N VAL A 45 44.38 50.68 31.36
CA VAL A 45 44.72 50.82 32.77
C VAL A 45 43.68 51.71 33.43
N GLU A 46 43.06 51.17 34.48
CA GLU A 46 42.07 51.89 35.27
C GLU A 46 42.59 52.12 36.67
N SER A 47 42.45 53.35 37.17
CA SER A 47 42.86 53.68 38.55
C SER A 47 41.79 54.49 39.26
N VAL A 48 41.54 54.13 40.53
CA VAL A 48 40.59 54.82 41.40
C VAL A 48 41.30 55.28 42.68
N GLY A 49 41.49 56.59 42.81
CA GLY A 49 42.04 57.23 43.99
C GLY A 49 40.94 57.78 44.89
N THR A 50 40.88 57.33 46.15
CA THR A 50 39.83 57.71 47.10
C THR A 50 40.37 58.64 48.18
N PHE A 51 39.65 59.73 48.43
CA PHE A 51 40.01 60.79 49.36
C PHE A 51 38.86 61.12 50.31
N ASP A 52 39.16 61.28 51.61
CA ASP A 52 38.21 61.64 52.66
C ASP A 52 38.41 63.09 53.12
N PHE A 53 37.38 63.91 52.91
CA PHE A 53 37.36 65.34 53.21
C PHE A 53 36.86 65.65 54.63
N LEU A 54 36.48 64.64 55.43
CA LEU A 54 36.04 64.82 56.80
C LEU A 54 37.04 65.62 57.69
N PRO A 55 38.38 65.49 57.55
CA PRO A 55 39.33 66.31 58.32
C PRO A 55 39.26 67.82 58.03
N LEU A 56 38.69 68.21 56.89
CA LEU A 56 38.41 69.60 56.54
C LEU A 56 37.01 70.07 57.00
N GLY A 57 36.22 69.19 57.61
CA GLY A 57 34.83 69.46 58.01
C GLY A 57 33.87 69.55 56.82
N VAL A 58 34.22 69.00 55.66
CA VAL A 58 33.44 69.06 54.42
C VAL A 58 32.60 67.79 54.28
N THR A 59 31.29 67.96 54.13
CA THR A 59 30.32 66.86 53.98
C THR A 59 29.86 66.61 52.54
N ASP A 60 30.26 67.49 51.61
CA ASP A 60 30.08 67.34 50.16
C ASP A 60 31.40 67.70 49.47
N ALA A 61 32.24 66.68 49.29
CA ALA A 61 33.59 66.81 48.79
C ALA A 61 33.65 67.31 47.34
N LEU A 62 32.75 66.83 46.47
CA LEU A 62 32.74 67.19 45.05
C LEU A 62 32.34 68.66 44.85
N THR A 63 31.27 69.11 45.52
CA THR A 63 30.84 70.51 45.43
C THR A 63 31.92 71.44 45.97
N HIS A 64 32.54 71.09 47.11
CA HIS A 64 33.62 71.88 47.71
C HIS A 64 34.84 71.98 46.79
N ALA A 65 35.33 70.85 46.26
CA ALA A 65 36.49 70.80 45.39
C ALA A 65 36.27 71.59 44.07
N THR A 66 35.05 71.49 43.51
CA THR A 66 34.65 72.21 42.29
C THR A 66 34.61 73.73 42.51
N GLN A 67 33.96 74.20 43.58
CA GLN A 67 33.83 75.63 43.88
C GLN A 67 35.16 76.26 44.32
N SER A 68 36.03 75.47 44.94
CA SER A 68 37.34 75.94 45.43
C SER A 68 38.41 75.95 44.34
N GLY A 69 38.08 75.55 43.10
CA GLY A 69 39.01 75.54 41.97
C GLY A 69 40.16 74.56 42.13
N TRP A 70 39.92 73.43 42.81
CA TRP A 70 40.95 72.41 43.03
C TRP A 70 41.28 71.67 41.73
N LEU A 71 42.50 71.18 41.64
CA LEU A 71 42.95 70.33 40.54
C LEU A 71 43.14 68.90 41.03
N VAL A 72 42.99 67.94 40.13
CA VAL A 72 43.54 66.60 40.31
C VAL A 72 44.84 66.48 39.51
N GLU A 73 45.84 65.81 40.06
CA GLU A 73 47.04 65.38 39.37
C GLU A 73 47.13 63.85 39.37
N ILE A 74 47.27 63.26 38.19
CA ILE A 74 47.81 61.91 38.02
C ILE A 74 49.30 62.04 37.66
N HIS A 75 50.14 61.32 38.38
CA HIS A 75 51.58 61.29 38.19
C HIS A 75 52.07 59.85 38.18
N LEU A 76 52.50 59.39 37.00
CA LEU A 76 53.24 58.14 36.83
C LEU A 76 54.73 58.45 36.74
N ALA A 77 55.55 57.79 37.56
CA ALA A 77 56.99 58.03 37.64
C ALA A 77 57.78 56.73 37.53
N GLY A 78 58.61 56.60 36.51
CA GLY A 78 59.70 55.63 36.43
C GLY A 78 61.01 56.19 36.99
N ALA A 79 62.10 55.45 36.84
CA ALA A 79 63.44 55.92 37.18
C ALA A 79 63.97 56.93 36.13
N GLN A 80 63.65 56.75 34.85
CA GLN A 80 64.11 57.62 33.76
C GLN A 80 63.02 58.53 33.20
N GLN A 81 61.78 58.05 33.10
CA GLN A 81 60.66 58.79 32.53
C GLN A 81 59.58 59.13 33.57
N GLN A 82 58.75 60.13 33.28
CA GLN A 82 57.57 60.45 34.08
C GLN A 82 56.46 61.02 33.21
N SER A 83 55.20 60.80 33.60
CA SER A 83 54.02 61.45 33.04
C SER A 83 53.23 62.14 34.13
N LYS A 84 52.91 63.42 33.94
CA LYS A 84 52.06 64.21 34.84
C LYS A 84 50.94 64.86 34.07
N LEU A 85 49.72 64.68 34.54
CA LEU A 85 48.55 65.34 33.98
C LEU A 85 47.73 65.99 35.10
N ARG A 86 47.51 67.30 34.97
CA ARG A 86 46.74 68.11 35.93
C ARG A 86 45.46 68.60 35.30
N CYS A 87 44.33 68.27 35.90
CA CYS A 87 43.02 68.66 35.38
C CYS A 87 42.23 69.44 36.45
N PRO A 88 41.56 70.56 36.11
CA PRO A 88 40.66 71.22 37.05
C PRO A 88 39.44 70.35 37.30
N ILE A 89 39.07 70.16 38.58
CA ILE A 89 37.94 69.30 38.95
C ILE A 89 36.63 69.81 38.35
N SER A 90 36.51 71.13 38.18
CA SER A 90 35.36 71.76 37.53
C SER A 90 35.20 71.46 36.04
N ALA A 91 36.22 70.92 35.38
CA ALA A 91 36.15 70.49 33.99
C ALA A 91 35.89 68.99 33.83
N LEU A 92 35.88 68.21 34.91
CA LEU A 92 35.67 66.76 34.88
C LEU A 92 34.16 66.44 34.81
N PRO A 93 33.74 65.40 34.07
CA PRO A 93 34.58 64.41 33.40
C PRO A 93 35.21 64.95 32.10
N ILE A 94 36.47 64.61 31.89
CA ILE A 94 37.22 64.91 30.67
C ILE A 94 37.32 63.64 29.83
N THR A 95 37.08 63.80 28.54
CA THR A 95 37.29 62.80 27.50
C THR A 95 38.34 63.32 26.53
N THR A 96 38.71 62.52 25.53
CA THR A 96 39.73 62.85 24.51
C THR A 96 39.49 64.17 23.81
N THR A 97 38.23 64.54 23.59
CA THR A 97 37.84 65.80 22.96
C THR A 97 37.99 67.03 23.87
N SER A 98 38.12 66.87 25.19
CA SER A 98 38.22 67.95 26.19
C SER A 98 39.53 67.96 27.00
N LEU A 99 40.49 67.10 26.65
CA LEU A 99 41.81 67.01 27.29
C LEU A 99 42.64 68.30 27.25
N SER A 100 42.32 69.22 26.32
CA SER A 100 42.95 70.55 26.25
C SER A 100 42.69 71.41 27.49
N SER A 101 41.75 71.03 28.36
CA SER A 101 41.51 71.70 29.64
C SER A 101 42.48 71.26 30.75
N CYS A 102 43.27 70.21 30.53
CA CYS A 102 44.32 69.75 31.43
C CYS A 102 45.70 70.29 31.01
N THR A 103 46.64 70.32 31.96
CA THR A 103 48.06 70.59 31.71
C THR A 103 48.85 69.30 31.82
N ALA A 104 49.47 68.86 30.72
CA ALA A 104 50.31 67.66 30.66
C ALA A 104 51.81 68.02 30.64
N THR A 105 52.65 67.26 31.33
CA THR A 105 54.12 67.37 31.28
C THR A 105 54.78 65.99 31.36
N GLY A 106 55.88 65.79 30.64
CA GLY A 106 56.57 64.49 30.57
C GLY A 106 56.07 63.63 29.39
N THR A 107 56.29 62.31 29.46
CA THR A 107 55.82 61.33 28.45
C THR A 107 54.29 61.30 28.46
N ALA A 108 53.66 61.36 27.30
CA ALA A 108 52.21 61.39 27.21
C ALA A 108 51.62 59.98 27.37
N LEU A 109 50.69 59.81 28.31
CA LEU A 109 49.82 58.62 28.36
C LEU A 109 48.82 58.67 27.20
N LEU A 110 48.32 57.50 26.78
CA LEU A 110 47.38 57.40 25.68
C LEU A 110 45.95 57.50 26.20
N TRP A 111 45.29 58.60 25.84
CA TRP A 111 43.91 58.84 26.23
C TRP A 111 42.91 58.51 25.12
N TYR A 112 43.36 58.31 23.88
CA TYR A 112 42.52 57.92 22.74
C TYR A 112 43.23 56.80 21.99
N ASP A 113 42.54 55.70 21.72
CA ASP A 113 43.08 54.62 20.90
C ASP A 113 41.95 53.84 20.23
N GLU A 114 42.11 53.50 18.95
CA GLU A 114 41.18 52.65 18.16
C GLU A 114 39.68 53.04 18.24
N GLY A 115 39.39 54.34 18.36
CA GLY A 115 38.00 54.82 18.47
C GLY A 115 37.42 54.78 19.90
N ILE A 116 38.12 54.16 20.85
CA ILE A 116 37.79 54.15 22.27
C ILE A 116 38.43 55.36 22.95
N THR A 117 37.65 55.99 23.83
CA THR A 117 38.01 57.24 24.49
C THR A 117 38.29 56.99 25.96
N GLY A 118 39.55 57.24 26.34
CA GLY A 118 40.02 57.41 27.70
C GLY A 118 39.26 58.50 28.44
N SER A 119 39.25 58.42 29.77
CA SER A 119 38.54 59.40 30.58
C SER A 119 39.22 59.69 31.91
N ILE A 120 38.94 60.89 32.41
CA ILE A 120 39.25 61.30 33.77
C ILE A 120 37.94 61.80 34.35
N SER A 121 37.50 61.19 35.45
CA SER A 121 36.23 61.54 36.08
C SER A 121 36.37 61.58 37.59
N VAL A 122 35.42 62.26 38.23
CA VAL A 122 35.35 62.35 39.67
C VAL A 122 33.95 62.03 40.11
N VAL A 123 33.83 61.20 41.14
CA VAL A 123 32.57 60.83 41.76
C VAL A 123 32.60 61.26 43.22
N GLY A 124 31.63 62.08 43.62
CA GLY A 124 31.46 62.49 45.01
C GLY A 124 30.42 61.62 45.71
N SER A 125 30.73 61.17 46.94
CA SER A 125 29.78 60.48 47.81
C SER A 125 29.90 61.05 49.23
N GLY A 126 29.14 62.12 49.50
CA GLY A 126 29.24 62.86 50.75
C GLY A 126 30.65 63.42 50.98
N GLN A 127 31.29 63.01 52.07
CA GLN A 127 32.65 63.40 52.43
C GLN A 127 33.76 62.73 51.59
N TYR A 128 33.41 61.73 50.77
CA TYR A 128 34.37 61.02 49.94
C TYR A 128 34.41 61.57 48.51
N LEU A 129 35.62 61.63 47.96
CA LEU A 129 35.87 61.96 46.56
C LEU A 129 36.68 60.83 45.93
N GLU A 130 36.13 60.21 44.90
CA GLU A 130 36.82 59.22 44.07
C GLU A 130 37.25 59.89 42.77
N VAL A 131 38.52 59.74 42.42
CA VAL A 131 39.06 60.17 41.13
C VAL A 131 39.38 58.92 40.31
N ARG A 132 38.79 58.84 39.12
CA ARG A 132 38.91 57.69 38.21
C ARG A 132 39.66 58.10 36.95
N HIS A 133 40.65 57.30 36.57
CA HIS A 133 41.38 57.45 35.30
C HIS A 133 41.23 56.17 34.49
N HIS A 134 41.07 56.32 33.17
CA HIS A 134 41.02 55.25 32.19
C HIS A 134 41.92 55.66 31.02
N PHE A 135 43.09 55.02 30.89
CA PHE A 135 44.12 55.34 29.89
C PHE A 135 44.85 54.08 29.41
N ARG A 136 45.48 54.12 28.23
CA ARG A 136 46.42 53.09 27.76
C ARG A 136 47.86 53.51 28.01
N PHE A 137 48.72 52.53 28.30
CA PHE A 137 50.15 52.78 28.49
C PHE A 137 50.84 53.00 27.12
N PRO A 138 51.74 53.99 26.98
CA PRO A 138 52.38 54.30 25.70
C PRO A 138 53.48 53.29 25.35
N ASP A 139 53.58 52.95 24.07
CA ASP A 139 54.57 52.03 23.48
C ASP A 139 56.00 52.59 23.41
N GLY A 140 56.16 53.92 23.46
CA GLY A 140 57.47 54.56 23.50
C GLY A 140 58.08 54.74 24.90
N TRP A 141 57.46 54.18 25.95
CA TRP A 141 58.02 54.18 27.30
C TRP A 141 58.86 52.92 27.47
N ASP A 142 60.17 53.14 27.66
CA ASP A 142 61.20 52.10 27.74
C ASP A 142 61.27 51.45 29.13
N ASP A 143 61.89 50.28 29.24
CA ASP A 143 61.99 49.52 30.47
C ASP A 143 62.39 50.32 31.72
N GLU A 144 61.67 50.08 32.82
CA GLU A 144 61.94 50.73 34.10
C GLU A 144 62.00 49.68 35.22
N PRO A 145 63.04 49.70 36.08
CA PRO A 145 63.15 48.77 37.20
C PRO A 145 62.12 49.02 38.32
N SER A 146 61.28 50.04 38.17
CA SER A 146 60.10 50.28 39.01
C SER A 146 59.31 51.45 38.43
N ALA A 147 57.99 51.42 38.55
CA ALA A 147 57.13 52.57 38.28
C ALA A 147 56.22 52.87 39.48
N THR A 148 55.90 54.14 39.70
CA THR A 148 54.97 54.56 40.76
C THR A 148 53.85 55.38 40.14
N LEU A 149 52.63 54.86 40.21
CA LEU A 149 51.42 55.61 39.87
C LEU A 149 50.91 56.32 41.13
N SER A 150 50.68 57.61 41.04
CA SER A 150 50.16 58.41 42.14
C SER A 150 49.06 59.35 41.68
N VAL A 151 48.06 59.53 42.53
CA VAL A 151 46.96 60.49 42.34
C VAL A 151 46.96 61.44 43.52
N SER A 152 46.95 62.74 43.25
CA SER A 152 46.90 63.79 44.27
C SER A 152 45.86 64.86 43.95
N LEU A 153 45.40 65.54 44.99
CA LEU A 153 44.57 66.73 44.87
C LEU A 153 45.43 67.97 45.13
N ILE A 154 45.26 69.01 44.32
CA ILE A 154 45.95 70.28 44.46
C ILE A 154 44.93 71.34 44.87
N ALA A 155 44.98 71.71 46.15
CA ALA A 155 44.18 72.81 46.69
C ALA A 155 44.85 74.17 46.39
N SER A 156 44.11 75.26 46.63
CA SER A 156 44.66 76.62 46.51
C SER A 156 45.82 76.91 47.47
N SER A 157 45.94 76.16 48.57
CA SER A 157 47.05 76.21 49.52
C SER A 157 48.29 75.40 49.09
N GLY A 158 48.16 74.52 48.09
CA GLY A 158 49.24 73.64 47.62
C GLY A 158 48.79 72.20 47.38
N PRO A 159 49.72 71.34 46.91
CA PRO A 159 49.46 69.92 46.70
C PRO A 159 49.23 69.18 48.03
N LEU A 160 48.25 68.28 48.05
CA LEU A 160 47.92 67.42 49.19
C LEU A 160 48.66 66.07 49.08
N LEU A 161 48.60 65.25 50.13
CA LEU A 161 49.22 63.92 50.13
C LEU A 161 48.59 63.04 49.03
N PRO A 162 49.41 62.37 48.19
CA PRO A 162 48.92 61.46 47.17
C PRO A 162 48.48 60.13 47.77
N VAL A 163 47.61 59.42 47.03
CA VAL A 163 47.52 57.95 47.07
C VAL A 163 48.43 57.39 45.97
N SER A 164 49.14 56.29 46.21
CA SER A 164 50.09 55.74 45.24
C SER A 164 50.21 54.23 45.30
N THR A 165 50.54 53.63 44.16
CA THR A 165 50.83 52.20 43.96
C THR A 165 52.18 52.09 43.23
N VAL A 166 52.97 51.06 43.56
CA VAL A 166 54.30 50.81 42.97
C VAL A 166 54.24 49.50 42.18
N PHE A 167 54.88 49.50 41.02
CA PHE A 167 55.05 48.40 40.07
C PHE A 167 56.54 48.03 40.00
N GLY A 168 56.84 46.75 39.74
CA GLY A 168 58.18 46.19 39.68
C GLY A 168 58.67 45.74 41.06
N LEU A 169 57.94 44.82 41.69
CA LEU A 169 58.36 44.17 42.94
C LEU A 169 59.09 42.85 42.64
N GLY A 170 60.17 42.57 43.37
CA GLY A 170 60.92 41.33 43.19
C GLY A 170 61.90 41.39 42.01
N GLU A 171 61.79 40.42 41.09
CA GLU A 171 62.62 40.31 39.87
C GLU A 171 61.92 40.93 38.64
N ASP A 172 60.65 41.30 38.76
CA ASP A 172 59.85 41.88 37.66
C ASP A 172 60.18 43.37 37.47
N LEU A 173 60.07 43.85 36.22
CA LEU A 173 60.21 45.26 35.90
C LEU A 173 58.92 46.04 36.23
N GLY A 174 59.05 47.33 36.52
CA GLY A 174 57.88 48.18 36.72
C GLY A 174 57.26 48.68 35.41
N VAL A 175 58.05 48.72 34.34
CA VAL A 175 57.64 48.90 32.96
C VAL A 175 58.44 47.92 32.13
N GLU A 176 57.76 47.20 31.25
CA GLU A 176 58.33 46.24 30.29
C GLU A 176 57.73 46.54 28.91
N ASN A 177 58.56 46.83 27.92
CA ASN A 177 58.10 47.14 26.56
C ASN A 177 58.67 46.23 25.48
N ASP A 178 59.60 45.33 25.80
CA ASP A 178 60.27 44.46 24.85
C ASP A 178 59.36 43.31 24.42
N LEU A 179 59.40 43.02 23.13
CA LEU A 179 58.50 42.04 22.52
C LEU A 179 59.09 40.64 22.56
N GLU A 180 58.25 39.66 22.84
CA GLU A 180 58.61 38.25 22.84
C GLU A 180 57.66 37.41 21.98
N VAL A 181 58.19 36.48 21.17
CA VAL A 181 57.37 35.37 20.65
C VAL A 181 57.21 34.33 21.75
N LYS A 182 56.03 34.30 22.37
CA LYS A 182 55.67 33.32 23.42
C LYS A 182 55.47 31.92 22.83
N SER A 183 54.81 31.83 21.67
CA SER A 183 54.64 30.58 20.93
C SER A 183 54.40 30.88 19.45
N TRP A 184 54.72 29.93 18.57
CA TRP A 184 54.17 29.92 17.22
C TRP A 184 53.98 28.49 16.76
N ALA A 185 52.94 28.26 15.97
CA ALA A 185 52.58 26.94 15.47
C ALA A 185 51.82 27.08 14.16
N VAL A 186 51.71 25.96 13.44
CA VAL A 186 50.80 25.85 12.31
C VAL A 186 49.50 25.25 12.83
N LEU A 187 48.41 26.01 12.70
CA LEU A 187 47.05 25.60 13.01
C LEU A 187 46.44 24.94 11.77
N SER A 188 46.07 23.67 11.91
CA SER A 188 45.34 22.92 10.89
C SER A 188 43.91 23.46 10.72
N ASN A 189 43.23 23.03 9.66
CA ASN A 189 41.82 23.34 9.43
C ASN A 189 40.87 22.70 10.45
N GLN A 190 41.36 21.71 11.22
CA GLN A 190 40.64 21.08 12.34
C GLN A 190 40.89 21.79 13.68
N GLY A 191 41.68 22.89 13.70
CA GLY A 191 41.98 23.61 14.93
C GLY A 191 43.12 23.01 15.77
N ILE A 192 43.80 21.97 15.27
CA ILE A 192 44.94 21.34 15.95
C ILE A 192 46.22 22.11 15.65
N ARG A 193 47.01 22.42 16.69
CA ARG A 193 48.30 23.10 16.60
C ARG A 193 49.44 22.11 16.42
N SER A 194 50.35 22.40 15.50
CA SER A 194 51.57 21.62 15.30
C SER A 194 52.53 21.72 16.50
N SER A 195 53.25 20.64 16.80
CA SER A 195 54.33 20.64 17.78
C SER A 195 55.64 21.19 17.20
N ILE A 196 56.39 21.95 18.01
CA ILE A 196 57.74 22.41 17.65
C ILE A 196 58.74 21.25 17.64
N ASP A 197 58.58 20.29 18.54
CA ASP A 197 59.47 19.12 18.65
C ASP A 197 59.19 18.07 17.56
N TYR A 198 57.94 18.04 17.07
CA TYR A 198 57.49 17.17 15.98
C TYR A 198 56.85 18.01 14.86
N PRO A 199 57.66 18.71 14.03
CA PRO A 199 57.14 19.58 13.00
C PRO A 199 56.66 18.76 11.79
N TYR A 200 55.40 18.33 11.79
CA TYR A 200 54.74 17.70 10.64
C TYR A 200 53.57 18.54 10.14
N LEU A 201 53.25 18.38 8.85
CA LEU A 201 52.13 19.03 8.19
C LEU A 201 51.45 18.08 7.22
N ARG A 202 50.16 18.30 7.01
CA ARG A 202 49.43 17.65 5.93
C ARG A 202 49.65 18.33 4.59
N SER A 203 49.89 17.54 3.56
CA SER A 203 50.14 18.08 2.22
C SER A 203 48.86 18.56 1.53
N GLY A 204 48.89 19.76 0.93
CA GLY A 204 47.74 20.31 0.19
C GLY A 204 46.68 21.01 1.05
N GLU A 205 46.87 21.05 2.37
CA GLU A 205 45.93 21.68 3.29
C GLU A 205 46.09 23.21 3.35
N VAL A 206 45.00 23.92 3.61
CA VAL A 206 45.03 25.34 3.99
C VAL A 206 45.12 25.42 5.51
N VAL A 207 46.20 26.01 5.99
CA VAL A 207 46.55 26.13 7.41
C VAL A 207 46.75 27.60 7.77
N PHE A 208 46.76 27.90 9.07
CA PHE A 208 47.13 29.22 9.58
C PHE A 208 48.43 29.12 10.37
N VAL A 209 49.44 29.90 10.00
CA VAL A 209 50.63 30.04 10.86
C VAL A 209 50.28 31.09 11.90
N GLU A 210 50.10 30.66 13.14
CA GLU A 210 49.77 31.52 14.28
C GLU A 210 51.03 31.83 15.08
N VAL A 211 51.24 33.12 15.36
CA VAL A 211 52.35 33.64 16.15
C VAL A 211 51.75 34.38 17.33
N GLN A 212 52.01 33.89 18.54
CA GLN A 212 51.59 34.52 19.77
C GLN A 212 52.72 35.40 20.31
N LEU A 213 52.47 36.71 20.30
CA LEU A 213 53.34 37.74 20.85
C LEU A 213 52.92 38.09 22.28
N GLY A 214 53.92 38.36 23.10
CA GLY A 214 53.78 38.89 24.44
C GLY A 214 54.92 39.87 24.74
N PHE A 215 55.10 40.18 26.01
CA PHE A 215 56.22 40.98 26.49
C PHE A 215 57.23 40.08 27.22
N GLU A 216 58.50 40.48 27.20
CA GLU A 216 59.57 39.66 27.78
C GLU A 216 59.34 39.41 29.29
N ASN A 217 59.57 38.19 29.76
CA ASN A 217 59.56 37.82 31.19
C ASN A 217 58.27 38.16 31.97
N THR A 218 57.17 38.49 31.28
CA THR A 218 55.87 38.75 31.88
C THR A 218 54.74 38.13 31.06
N ASP A 219 53.68 37.75 31.76
CA ASP A 219 52.41 37.34 31.15
C ASP A 219 51.39 38.50 31.15
N GLU A 220 51.81 39.70 31.56
CA GLU A 220 50.96 40.88 31.59
C GLU A 220 50.72 41.46 30.19
N GLY A 221 49.43 41.65 29.88
CA GLY A 221 48.95 42.30 28.67
C GLY A 221 49.39 41.63 27.36
N LYS A 222 48.91 42.20 26.24
CA LYS A 222 49.22 41.70 24.90
C LYS A 222 49.58 42.85 23.95
N PRO A 223 50.60 42.71 23.08
CA PRO A 223 51.01 43.76 22.15
C PRO A 223 49.86 44.23 21.24
N ARG A 224 49.83 45.54 20.97
CA ARG A 224 48.82 46.15 20.09
C ARG A 224 49.23 46.09 18.62
N SER A 225 48.23 46.12 17.75
CA SER A 225 48.40 46.30 16.31
C SER A 225 49.29 47.52 16.01
N GLY A 226 50.31 47.33 15.16
CA GLY A 226 51.28 48.37 14.78
C GLY A 226 52.49 48.55 15.70
N GLN A 227 52.66 47.71 16.73
CA GLN A 227 53.89 47.69 17.55
C GLN A 227 55.01 46.84 16.93
N ALA A 228 54.66 45.79 16.19
CA ALA A 228 55.61 44.92 15.50
C ALA A 228 55.21 44.72 14.03
N LEU A 229 56.21 44.44 13.20
CA LEU A 229 56.05 43.86 11.88
C LEU A 229 56.41 42.38 11.97
N VAL A 230 55.46 41.50 11.69
CA VAL A 230 55.69 40.05 11.66
C VAL A 230 55.76 39.61 10.20
N ARG A 231 56.78 38.81 9.85
CA ARG A 231 56.98 38.21 8.53
C ARG A 231 56.89 36.70 8.64
N LEU A 232 56.10 36.08 7.77
CA LEU A 232 56.13 34.64 7.51
C LEU A 232 57.19 34.36 6.44
N LEU A 233 58.16 33.50 6.79
CA LEU A 233 59.21 33.03 5.90
C LEU A 233 58.89 31.60 5.43
N VAL A 234 59.01 31.36 4.13
CA VAL A 234 58.88 30.04 3.50
C VAL A 234 60.18 29.72 2.77
N ASP A 235 60.84 28.63 3.16
CA ASP A 235 62.19 28.24 2.72
C ASP A 235 63.22 29.38 2.86
N GLY A 236 63.06 30.22 3.90
CA GLY A 236 63.92 31.38 4.17
C GLY A 236 63.62 32.63 3.34
N LEU A 237 62.55 32.63 2.53
CA LEU A 237 62.09 33.79 1.76
C LEU A 237 60.81 34.36 2.36
N GLU A 238 60.67 35.70 2.37
CA GLU A 238 59.44 36.35 2.81
C GLU A 238 58.26 35.94 1.91
N TYR A 239 57.22 35.38 2.53
CA TYR A 239 55.97 35.01 1.89
C TYR A 239 54.88 36.05 2.12
N ALA A 240 54.71 36.47 3.37
CA ALA A 240 53.73 37.46 3.78
C ALA A 240 54.23 38.26 4.99
N THR A 241 53.70 39.47 5.17
CA THR A 241 54.00 40.28 6.35
C THR A 241 52.77 41.06 6.78
N THR A 242 52.65 41.32 8.07
CA THR A 242 51.56 42.10 8.66
C THR A 242 52.03 42.83 9.91
N THR A 243 51.38 43.97 10.19
CA THR A 243 51.48 44.67 11.48
C THR A 243 50.20 44.53 12.30
N ILE A 244 49.22 43.79 11.78
CA ILE A 244 47.94 43.55 12.43
C ILE A 244 48.14 42.46 13.46
N ILE A 245 47.91 42.81 14.73
CA ILE A 245 48.02 41.92 15.88
C ILE A 245 46.66 41.99 16.58
N GLU A 246 45.98 40.85 16.67
CA GLU A 246 44.67 40.72 17.32
C GLU A 246 44.87 39.99 18.65
N ASP A 247 44.70 40.70 19.77
CA ASP A 247 44.91 40.16 21.12
C ASP A 247 46.19 39.33 21.25
N GLY A 248 47.31 39.92 20.81
CA GLY A 248 48.63 39.30 20.84
C GLY A 248 48.88 38.23 19.78
N VAL A 249 47.90 37.88 18.95
CA VAL A 249 48.04 36.83 17.93
C VAL A 249 48.15 37.43 16.54
N VAL A 250 49.09 36.90 15.76
CA VAL A 250 49.23 37.15 14.33
C VAL A 250 48.99 35.85 13.58
N SER A 251 48.10 35.88 12.58
CA SER A 251 47.78 34.70 11.77
C SER A 251 48.10 34.94 10.29
N PHE A 252 48.74 33.95 9.66
CA PHE A 252 49.01 33.96 8.23
C PHE A 252 48.33 32.76 7.56
N PRO A 253 47.35 32.97 6.66
CA PRO A 253 46.82 31.88 5.86
C PRO A 253 47.91 31.39 4.89
N TYR A 254 48.15 30.08 4.88
CA TYR A 254 49.15 29.44 4.05
C TYR A 254 48.59 28.15 3.45
N THR A 255 48.86 27.90 2.17
CA THR A 255 48.48 26.65 1.51
C THR A 255 49.70 25.76 1.39
N VAL A 256 49.66 24.62 2.07
CA VAL A 256 50.77 23.68 2.13
C VAL A 256 50.97 23.03 0.75
N PRO A 257 52.19 23.09 0.15
CA PRO A 257 52.44 22.56 -1.18
C PRO A 257 52.37 21.03 -1.21
N THR A 258 52.02 20.48 -2.39
CA THR A 258 52.04 19.04 -2.66
C THR A 258 53.32 18.61 -3.38
N GLY A 259 53.72 17.34 -3.19
CA GLY A 259 54.88 16.74 -3.89
C GLY A 259 56.25 17.13 -3.36
N ARG A 260 56.35 17.73 -2.16
CA ARG A 260 57.62 18.01 -1.47
C ARG A 260 57.88 16.97 -0.37
N THR A 261 59.14 16.85 0.06
CA THR A 261 59.54 15.98 1.18
C THR A 261 59.65 16.74 2.50
N SER A 262 59.93 18.03 2.45
CA SER A 262 59.92 18.92 3.61
C SER A 262 59.61 20.36 3.19
N LEU A 263 59.34 21.20 4.18
CA LEU A 263 59.04 22.63 4.02
C LEU A 263 59.67 23.43 5.16
N GLY A 264 60.54 24.39 4.84
CA GLY A 264 61.02 25.33 5.84
C GLY A 264 59.96 26.40 6.10
N LEU A 265 59.47 26.52 7.33
CA LEU A 265 58.66 27.66 7.76
C LEU A 265 59.43 28.43 8.84
N GLY A 266 59.23 29.73 8.88
CA GLY A 266 59.81 30.56 9.93
C GLY A 266 59.05 31.86 10.11
N VAL A 267 59.29 32.48 11.24
CA VAL A 267 58.66 33.73 11.65
C VAL A 267 59.78 34.71 11.99
N GLU A 268 59.66 35.93 11.51
CA GLU A 268 60.56 37.02 11.87
C GLU A 268 59.71 38.16 12.44
N VAL A 269 60.13 38.71 13.59
CA VAL A 269 59.44 39.82 14.26
C VAL A 269 60.40 41.01 14.32
N GLU A 270 59.95 42.14 13.79
CA GLU A 270 60.70 43.40 13.79
C GLU A 270 59.89 44.46 14.57
N PRO A 271 60.35 44.89 15.76
CA PRO A 271 59.70 45.95 16.52
C PRO A 271 59.69 47.28 15.75
N LEU A 272 58.58 48.01 15.80
CA LEU A 272 58.39 49.27 15.05
C LEU A 272 58.48 50.53 15.91
N ARG A 273 58.54 50.37 17.24
CA ARG A 273 58.45 51.48 18.20
C ARG A 273 59.72 51.72 19.02
N GLY A 274 60.83 51.14 18.59
CA GLY A 274 62.13 51.27 19.26
C GLY A 274 62.29 50.37 20.47
N GLN A 275 61.43 49.35 20.59
CA GLN A 275 61.51 48.24 21.53
C GLN A 275 62.57 47.24 21.04
N ASP A 276 63.12 46.44 21.95
CA ASP A 276 63.91 45.27 21.60
C ASP A 276 63.02 44.04 21.38
N PHE A 277 63.64 42.97 20.89
CA PHE A 277 62.97 41.71 20.56
C PHE A 277 63.76 40.52 21.09
N VAL A 278 63.07 39.64 21.81
CA VAL A 278 63.62 38.39 22.35
C VAL A 278 62.76 37.21 21.91
N SER A 279 63.36 36.05 21.76
CA SER A 279 62.62 34.79 21.59
C SER A 279 63.37 33.65 22.25
N GLN A 280 62.65 32.90 23.08
CA GLN A 280 63.19 31.71 23.76
C GLN A 280 62.98 30.43 22.94
N ILE A 281 62.27 30.50 21.81
CA ILE A 281 61.93 29.37 20.95
C ILE A 281 62.54 29.50 19.54
N PRO A 282 62.73 28.38 18.82
CA PRO A 282 63.20 28.43 17.44
C PRO A 282 62.21 29.18 16.55
N LEU A 283 62.69 30.22 15.86
CA LEU A 283 61.89 31.01 14.92
C LEU A 283 61.83 30.43 13.50
N SER A 284 62.47 29.28 13.26
CA SER A 284 62.36 28.56 11.99
C SER A 284 62.45 27.06 12.22
N LEU A 285 61.54 26.33 11.58
CA LEU A 285 61.39 24.88 11.67
C LEU A 285 61.31 24.29 10.26
N ASN A 286 61.81 23.07 10.11
CA ASN A 286 61.68 22.30 8.87
C ASN A 286 60.61 21.23 9.07
N PHE A 287 59.44 21.47 8.48
CA PHE A 287 58.30 20.57 8.57
C PHE A 287 58.42 19.40 7.60
N LEU A 288 58.12 18.19 8.07
CA LEU A 288 57.95 17.00 7.24
C LEU A 288 56.46 16.79 6.92
N PHE A 289 56.17 15.89 5.99
CA PHE A 289 54.79 15.60 5.60
C PHE A 289 54.29 14.30 6.20
N ASP A 290 53.15 14.37 6.85
CA ASP A 290 52.36 13.23 7.31
C ASP A 290 50.97 13.28 6.65
N ASN A 291 50.44 12.11 6.29
CA ASN A 291 49.10 11.98 5.72
C ASN A 291 48.35 10.76 6.30
N VAL A 292 48.82 10.20 7.41
CA VAL A 292 48.18 9.07 8.11
C VAL A 292 47.53 9.62 9.37
N ALA A 293 46.28 9.23 9.62
CA ALA A 293 45.59 9.62 10.84
C ALA A 293 45.87 8.62 11.97
N PRO A 294 45.84 9.06 13.24
CA PRO A 294 45.94 8.16 14.38
C PRO A 294 44.77 7.17 14.43
N THR A 295 45.02 5.98 15.00
CA THR A 295 44.02 4.91 15.13
C THR A 295 43.93 4.41 16.56
N LEU A 296 42.69 4.26 17.07
CA LEU A 296 42.43 3.64 18.36
C LEU A 296 42.59 2.12 18.26
N MET A 297 43.49 1.54 19.05
CA MET A 297 43.76 0.10 19.05
C MET A 297 42.96 -0.65 20.12
N SER A 298 42.85 -0.04 21.30
CA SER A 298 42.07 -0.58 22.41
C SER A 298 41.63 0.53 23.35
N SER A 299 40.50 0.32 24.00
CA SER A 299 39.96 1.18 25.04
C SER A 299 39.75 0.34 26.29
N SER A 300 40.06 0.89 27.46
CA SER A 300 39.73 0.24 28.73
C SER A 300 38.25 0.37 29.09
N VAL A 301 37.48 1.14 28.33
CA VAL A 301 36.05 1.43 28.53
C VAL A 301 35.30 1.13 27.23
N GLU A 302 34.19 0.40 27.35
CA GLU A 302 33.32 0.06 26.22
C GLU A 302 32.30 1.18 25.94
N ARG A 303 31.57 1.07 24.83
CA ARG A 303 30.53 2.06 24.46
C ARG A 303 29.49 2.24 25.58
N PHE A 304 29.11 1.14 26.20
CA PHE A 304 28.31 1.10 27.42
C PHE A 304 29.07 0.24 28.43
N ASP A 305 29.42 0.82 29.56
CA ASP A 305 30.24 0.18 30.60
C ASP A 305 29.70 0.57 31.99
N SER A 306 30.13 -0.16 33.00
CA SER A 306 29.73 0.03 34.39
C SER A 306 30.95 0.07 35.31
N ARG A 307 30.94 0.99 36.28
CA ARG A 307 32.05 1.15 37.23
C ARG A 307 31.55 1.34 38.66
N ASP A 308 32.30 0.78 39.61
CA ASP A 308 32.10 1.10 41.03
C ASP A 308 32.46 2.57 41.31
N ILE A 309 31.73 3.18 42.24
CA ILE A 309 32.03 4.52 42.75
C ILE A 309 33.40 4.49 43.44
N ALA A 310 34.36 5.23 42.89
CA ALA A 310 35.73 5.29 43.37
C ALA A 310 36.34 6.70 43.23
N PRO A 311 37.22 7.12 44.17
CA PRO A 311 37.95 8.38 44.04
C PRO A 311 38.90 8.46 42.83
N ARG A 312 39.16 7.33 42.18
CA ARG A 312 40.00 7.23 40.99
C ARG A 312 39.45 6.12 40.10
N THR A 313 38.83 6.50 39.01
CA THR A 313 38.38 5.61 37.94
C THR A 313 39.31 5.81 36.74
N PRO A 314 40.35 4.96 36.57
CA PRO A 314 41.32 5.13 35.48
C PRO A 314 40.73 4.71 34.14
N LEU A 315 40.96 5.53 33.13
CA LEU A 315 40.67 5.27 31.72
C LEU A 315 42.00 5.22 30.95
N SER A 316 42.13 4.27 30.04
CA SER A 316 43.32 4.06 29.23
C SER A 316 42.94 3.74 27.79
N PHE A 317 43.57 4.44 26.86
CA PHE A 317 43.34 4.32 25.42
C PHE A 317 44.66 4.07 24.72
N THR A 318 44.81 2.92 24.08
CA THR A 318 46.01 2.60 23.31
C THR A 318 45.83 3.13 21.89
N VAL A 319 46.64 4.11 21.50
CA VAL A 319 46.57 4.74 20.18
C VAL A 319 47.82 4.37 19.39
N ALA A 320 47.63 4.04 18.11
CA ALA A 320 48.71 3.80 17.16
C ALA A 320 48.78 4.92 16.12
N ASP A 321 50.00 5.34 15.80
CA ASP A 321 50.21 6.33 14.75
C ASP A 321 51.62 6.25 14.15
N ARG A 322 51.83 6.88 13.00
CA ARG A 322 53.13 7.02 12.34
C ARG A 322 53.24 8.38 11.66
N PRO A 323 54.38 9.08 11.80
CA PRO A 323 55.69 8.53 12.23
C PRO A 323 55.98 8.61 13.73
N HIS A 324 55.15 9.32 14.49
CA HIS A 324 55.24 9.46 15.95
C HIS A 324 53.81 9.47 16.51
N LEU A 325 53.68 9.25 17.81
CA LEU A 325 52.40 9.28 18.49
C LEU A 325 51.83 10.70 18.61
N PRO A 326 50.50 10.85 18.64
CA PRO A 326 49.80 12.12 18.80
C PRO A 326 50.33 13.01 19.92
N THR A 327 50.54 14.29 19.61
CA THR A 327 50.96 15.30 20.59
C THR A 327 49.80 16.07 21.20
N HIS A 328 48.62 16.02 20.57
CA HIS A 328 47.38 16.60 21.06
C HIS A 328 46.46 15.47 21.52
N ALA A 329 46.01 15.53 22.77
CA ALA A 329 45.16 14.49 23.33
C ALA A 329 44.31 15.06 24.47
N ASP A 330 43.06 15.37 24.15
CA ASP A 330 42.06 15.82 25.10
C ASP A 330 40.91 14.80 25.18
N MET A 331 40.24 14.80 26.33
CA MET A 331 39.03 14.03 26.58
C MET A 331 37.93 14.99 27.03
N HIS A 332 36.78 14.88 26.40
CA HIS A 332 35.57 15.57 26.80
C HIS A 332 34.76 14.67 27.71
N LEU A 333 34.28 15.24 28.80
CA LEU A 333 33.48 14.55 29.81
C LEU A 333 32.27 15.38 30.19
N TRP A 334 31.20 14.67 30.53
CA TRP A 334 30.03 15.24 31.20
C TRP A 334 29.61 14.28 32.32
N HIS A 335 29.47 14.80 33.53
CA HIS A 335 29.09 14.04 34.72
C HIS A 335 27.68 14.41 35.16
N SER A 336 26.79 13.42 35.31
CA SER A 336 25.39 13.66 35.67
C SER A 336 25.20 14.28 37.07
N TRP A 337 26.20 14.19 37.95
CA TRP A 337 26.12 14.66 39.35
C TRP A 337 26.78 16.02 39.60
N GLU A 338 27.63 16.49 38.69
CA GLU A 338 28.45 17.70 38.86
C GLU A 338 28.19 18.74 37.76
N ASP A 339 28.02 18.29 36.51
CA ASP A 339 28.00 19.17 35.35
C ASP A 339 26.58 19.55 34.88
N ASP A 340 25.53 18.85 35.36
CA ASP A 340 24.12 19.15 35.07
C ASP A 340 23.64 20.41 35.83
N VAL A 341 23.98 21.59 35.31
CA VAL A 341 23.75 22.89 35.95
C VAL A 341 22.26 23.20 36.07
N ASN A 342 21.47 22.75 35.09
CA ASN A 342 20.05 23.02 35.01
C ASN A 342 19.16 21.90 35.60
N ALA A 343 19.79 20.79 36.03
CA ALA A 343 19.19 19.62 36.66
C ALA A 343 18.13 18.92 35.79
N ASN A 344 18.34 18.89 34.46
CA ASN A 344 17.43 18.23 33.52
C ASN A 344 17.87 16.79 33.16
N GLY A 345 19.05 16.37 33.60
CA GLY A 345 19.63 15.04 33.36
C GLY A 345 20.13 14.81 31.94
N LEU A 346 20.28 15.86 31.13
CA LEU A 346 20.70 15.82 29.73
C LEU A 346 22.02 16.58 29.54
N MET A 347 22.89 16.04 28.69
CA MET A 347 24.14 16.70 28.33
C MET A 347 23.92 17.91 27.41
N GLU A 348 24.38 19.09 27.84
CA GLU A 348 24.38 20.33 27.06
C GLU A 348 25.81 20.79 26.71
N VAL A 349 25.99 21.51 25.60
CA VAL A 349 27.32 21.86 25.06
C VAL A 349 28.14 22.72 26.03
N ASP A 350 27.49 23.58 26.81
CA ASP A 350 28.12 24.46 27.79
C ASP A 350 28.43 23.78 29.13
N GLU A 351 27.94 22.55 29.35
CA GLU A 351 28.18 21.74 30.53
C GLU A 351 29.37 20.79 30.38
N VAL A 352 29.83 20.56 29.15
CA VAL A 352 30.93 19.61 28.87
C VAL A 352 32.26 20.16 29.38
N VAL A 353 32.95 19.33 30.16
CA VAL A 353 34.28 19.62 30.69
C VAL A 353 35.36 19.00 29.80
N HIS A 354 36.42 19.76 29.55
CA HIS A 354 37.58 19.32 28.78
C HIS A 354 38.74 18.98 29.72
N THR A 355 39.34 17.80 29.54
CA THR A 355 40.48 17.32 30.34
C THR A 355 41.58 16.79 29.42
N THR A 356 42.79 17.32 29.56
CA THR A 356 43.95 16.82 28.80
C THR A 356 44.38 15.45 29.32
N LEU A 357 44.61 14.52 28.39
CA LEU A 357 45.09 13.17 28.67
C LEU A 357 46.58 13.20 29.02
N GLU A 358 47.00 12.30 29.90
CA GLU A 358 48.41 12.01 30.11
C GLU A 358 48.94 11.24 28.89
N ILE A 359 49.86 11.87 28.16
CA ILE A 359 50.46 11.31 26.95
C ILE A 359 51.70 10.46 27.28
N PRO A 360 52.07 9.49 26.42
CA PRO A 360 53.27 8.68 26.62
C PRO A 360 54.58 9.50 26.64
N ASP A 361 55.52 9.15 27.53
CA ASP A 361 56.85 9.77 27.61
C ASP A 361 57.67 9.64 26.31
N ASP A 362 57.50 8.53 25.58
CA ASP A 362 58.21 8.23 24.33
C ASP A 362 57.24 8.16 23.16
N LEU A 363 57.09 9.29 22.46
CA LEU A 363 56.23 9.41 21.28
C LEU A 363 56.84 8.78 20.02
N SER A 364 58.06 8.21 20.07
CA SER A 364 58.68 7.54 18.91
C SER A 364 58.19 6.10 18.70
N LEU A 365 57.40 5.57 19.64
CA LEU A 365 56.80 4.25 19.56
C LEU A 365 55.69 4.20 18.50
N LEU A 366 55.35 2.99 18.04
CA LEU A 366 54.22 2.79 17.12
C LEU A 366 52.86 2.90 17.83
N MET A 367 52.83 2.56 19.12
CA MET A 367 51.63 2.51 19.96
C MET A 367 52.01 3.03 21.35
N GLY A 368 51.10 3.76 21.98
CA GLY A 368 51.24 4.22 23.36
C GLY A 368 49.89 4.40 24.04
N ASP A 369 49.92 4.41 25.37
CA ASP A 369 48.73 4.52 26.20
C ASP A 369 48.50 5.97 26.62
N TYR A 370 47.33 6.48 26.30
CA TYR A 370 46.82 7.79 26.71
C TYR A 370 45.87 7.58 27.87
N THR A 371 46.11 8.24 29.00
CA THR A 371 45.38 7.93 30.25
C THR A 371 44.72 9.14 30.87
N ALA A 372 43.55 8.92 31.46
CA ALA A 372 42.85 9.87 32.31
C ALA A 372 42.38 9.21 33.60
N VAL A 373 42.09 10.03 34.61
CA VAL A 373 41.46 9.56 35.85
C VAL A 373 40.22 10.42 36.10
N VAL A 374 39.06 9.75 36.16
CA VAL A 374 37.80 10.39 36.53
C VAL A 374 37.58 10.20 38.04
N ASP A 375 37.30 11.28 38.77
CA ASP A 375 36.94 11.22 40.19
C ASP A 375 35.42 11.05 40.30
N THR A 376 34.98 9.88 40.76
CA THR A 376 33.56 9.56 40.89
C THR A 376 33.11 9.56 42.36
N SER A 377 33.95 10.03 43.30
CA SER A 377 33.68 9.91 44.74
C SER A 377 32.46 10.70 45.24
N MET A 378 32.03 11.71 44.48
CA MET A 378 30.84 12.51 44.79
C MET A 378 29.56 11.97 44.16
N ALA A 379 29.66 10.95 43.30
CA ALA A 379 28.52 10.33 42.64
C ALA A 379 27.73 9.43 43.61
N SER A 380 26.45 9.27 43.28
CA SER A 380 25.51 8.33 43.88
C SER A 380 25.29 7.13 42.97
N GLU A 381 24.75 6.04 43.52
CA GLU A 381 24.42 4.85 42.73
C GLU A 381 23.33 5.18 41.68
N GLY A 382 23.62 4.88 40.42
CA GLY A 382 22.79 5.21 39.26
C GLY A 382 23.20 6.48 38.51
N ASP A 383 24.09 7.30 39.07
CA ASP A 383 24.71 8.39 38.33
C ASP A 383 25.56 7.85 37.18
N TYR A 384 25.82 8.67 36.16
CA TYR A 384 26.58 8.25 34.99
C TYR A 384 27.43 9.39 34.45
N PHE A 385 28.47 9.04 33.70
CA PHE A 385 29.27 9.99 32.94
C PHE A 385 29.43 9.54 31.50
N VAL A 386 29.61 10.50 30.62
CA VAL A 386 29.69 10.31 29.17
C VAL A 386 30.95 10.99 28.67
N GLY A 387 31.63 10.41 27.69
CA GLY A 387 32.83 11.02 27.15
C GLY A 387 33.23 10.57 25.76
N TRP A 388 34.12 11.37 25.17
CA TRP A 388 34.76 11.12 23.88
C TRP A 388 36.16 11.75 23.86
N LEU A 389 36.96 11.36 22.88
CA LEU A 389 38.37 11.70 22.75
C LEU A 389 38.60 12.63 21.55
N GLU A 390 39.42 13.65 21.75
CA GLU A 390 40.00 14.48 20.70
C GLU A 390 41.51 14.25 20.71
N ILE A 391 41.95 13.23 19.98
CA ILE A 391 43.38 12.90 19.84
C ILE A 391 43.79 13.21 18.41
N ALA A 392 44.87 13.98 18.27
CA ALA A 392 45.35 14.41 16.96
C ALA A 392 46.88 14.41 16.85
N ASP A 393 47.36 14.04 15.67
CA ASP A 393 48.78 14.12 15.34
C ASP A 393 49.25 15.58 15.19
N SER A 394 50.56 15.77 15.15
CA SER A 394 51.14 17.11 14.94
C SER A 394 50.88 17.70 13.55
N ALA A 395 50.45 16.89 12.58
CA ALA A 395 50.10 17.33 11.23
C ALA A 395 48.65 17.81 11.11
N GLY A 396 47.82 17.56 12.12
CA GLY A 396 46.42 17.98 12.21
C GLY A 396 45.39 16.89 11.90
N HIS A 397 45.77 15.61 11.79
CA HIS A 397 44.81 14.51 11.67
C HIS A 397 44.22 14.17 13.02
N VAL A 398 42.90 14.36 13.15
CA VAL A 398 42.12 13.91 14.29
C VAL A 398 41.80 12.42 14.13
N MET A 399 41.88 11.66 15.22
CA MET A 399 41.52 10.25 15.29
C MET A 399 40.01 10.06 15.02
N GLU A 400 39.66 9.25 14.01
CA GLU A 400 38.26 9.06 13.60
C GLU A 400 37.40 8.34 14.66
N SER A 401 37.98 7.40 15.40
CA SER A 401 37.27 6.60 16.42
C SER A 401 37.20 7.27 17.80
N GLY A 402 37.41 8.59 17.87
CA GLY A 402 37.38 9.35 19.11
C GLY A 402 35.98 9.63 19.66
N GLY A 403 34.93 9.57 18.83
CA GLY A 403 33.57 9.99 19.21
C GLY A 403 33.35 11.50 19.10
N SER A 404 32.15 11.97 19.45
CA SER A 404 31.75 13.38 19.36
C SER A 404 30.65 13.72 20.38
N PHE A 405 30.29 15.01 20.50
CA PHE A 405 29.15 15.43 21.35
C PHE A 405 27.84 14.72 20.97
N SER A 406 27.55 14.54 19.67
CA SER A 406 26.32 13.89 19.21
C SER A 406 26.36 12.37 19.28
N GLU A 407 27.56 11.79 19.21
CA GLU A 407 27.80 10.35 19.31
C GLU A 407 29.00 10.12 20.22
N PRO A 408 28.79 10.14 21.55
CA PRO A 408 29.87 9.92 22.51
C PRO A 408 30.52 8.55 22.31
N MET A 409 31.80 8.46 22.66
CA MET A 409 32.56 7.22 22.54
C MET A 409 32.13 6.20 23.58
N PHE A 410 31.85 6.65 24.81
CA PHE A 410 31.45 5.78 25.91
C PHE A 410 30.43 6.45 26.84
N HIS A 411 29.61 5.60 27.44
CA HIS A 411 28.64 5.92 28.48
C HIS A 411 28.90 4.98 29.66
N VAL A 412 29.19 5.53 30.84
CA VAL A 412 29.55 4.74 32.01
C VAL A 412 28.56 5.01 33.14
N GLN A 413 27.81 3.99 33.55
CA GLN A 413 26.97 4.07 34.75
C GLN A 413 27.76 3.67 36.00
N LEU A 414 27.55 4.43 37.08
CA LEU A 414 28.14 4.18 38.38
C LEU A 414 27.19 3.37 39.24
N ASN A 415 27.46 2.09 39.36
CA ASN A 415 26.56 1.16 40.02
C ASN A 415 27.34 -0.01 40.63
N THR A 416 26.72 -0.68 41.61
CA THR A 416 27.30 -1.90 42.15
C THR A 416 27.11 -3.04 41.18
N ASN A 417 28.20 -3.73 40.87
CA ASN A 417 28.16 -4.82 39.91
C ASN A 417 27.36 -6.02 40.41
N GLY A 418 26.56 -6.64 39.53
CA GLY A 418 25.72 -7.79 39.83
C GLY A 418 25.73 -8.81 38.70
N ALA A 419 25.44 -10.08 39.02
CA ALA A 419 25.38 -11.11 37.99
C ALA A 419 24.10 -10.95 37.15
N PRO A 420 24.16 -11.14 35.81
CA PRO A 420 22.99 -10.99 34.94
C PRO A 420 21.92 -12.01 35.28
N SER A 421 20.65 -11.68 35.10
CA SER A 421 19.52 -12.57 35.32
C SER A 421 18.47 -12.51 34.21
N LEU A 422 17.42 -13.31 34.33
CA LEU A 422 16.24 -13.13 33.48
C LEU A 422 15.46 -11.89 33.91
N GLY A 423 14.83 -11.22 32.94
CA GLY A 423 13.94 -10.09 33.14
C GLY A 423 12.61 -10.46 33.77
N ALA A 424 11.86 -9.43 34.17
CA ALA A 424 10.56 -9.59 34.81
C ALA A 424 9.40 -9.89 33.83
N SER A 425 9.63 -9.76 32.52
CA SER A 425 8.66 -10.06 31.46
C SER A 425 8.31 -11.55 31.41
N SER A 426 7.11 -11.86 30.94
CA SER A 426 6.69 -13.25 30.73
C SER A 426 7.48 -13.88 29.59
N LEU A 427 8.08 -15.04 29.87
CA LEU A 427 8.76 -15.87 28.90
C LEU A 427 7.72 -16.70 28.12
N ALA A 428 7.51 -16.41 26.84
CA ALA A 428 6.61 -17.13 25.94
C ALA A 428 6.95 -16.84 24.47
N TRP A 429 6.52 -17.70 23.56
CA TRP A 429 6.60 -17.41 22.13
C TRP A 429 5.71 -16.22 21.75
N PRO A 430 6.09 -15.39 20.75
CA PRO A 430 5.33 -14.19 20.39
C PRO A 430 3.87 -14.46 19.97
N ASP A 431 3.59 -15.64 19.42
CA ASP A 431 2.26 -16.11 19.02
C ASP A 431 1.42 -16.65 20.19
N GLY A 432 2.00 -16.74 21.40
CA GLY A 432 1.38 -17.26 22.60
C GLY A 432 1.24 -18.79 22.63
N SER A 433 1.93 -19.51 21.74
CA SER A 433 1.87 -20.97 21.68
C SER A 433 2.62 -21.64 22.85
N GLU A 434 1.98 -22.62 23.48
CA GLU A 434 2.63 -23.53 24.42
C GLU A 434 3.19 -24.71 23.62
N THR A 435 4.47 -24.66 23.26
CA THR A 435 5.20 -25.65 22.43
C THR A 435 4.89 -25.66 20.94
N PRO A 436 5.31 -24.63 20.18
CA PRO A 436 5.11 -24.58 18.75
C PRO A 436 5.85 -25.71 18.01
N TRP A 437 5.31 -26.07 16.85
CA TRP A 437 6.04 -26.81 15.84
C TRP A 437 6.78 -25.83 14.94
N LEU A 438 8.10 -25.93 14.94
CA LEU A 438 8.96 -25.22 14.01
C LEU A 438 9.14 -26.09 12.76
N HIS A 439 9.13 -25.42 11.61
CA HIS A 439 9.15 -25.99 10.28
C HIS A 439 10.39 -25.52 9.53
N PRO A 440 10.92 -26.35 8.62
CA PRO A 440 12.09 -26.01 7.82
C PRO A 440 11.92 -24.72 7.01
N ASN A 441 12.96 -23.89 6.98
CA ASN A 441 13.10 -22.63 6.24
C ASN A 441 12.01 -21.59 6.51
N GLU A 442 11.30 -21.71 7.63
CA GLU A 442 10.42 -20.66 8.14
C GLU A 442 11.18 -19.75 9.11
N ALA A 443 10.75 -18.50 9.22
CA ALA A 443 11.37 -17.51 10.11
C ALA A 443 10.72 -17.54 11.49
N TYR A 444 11.57 -17.62 12.53
CA TYR A 444 11.16 -17.65 13.92
C TYR A 444 11.86 -16.58 14.74
N GLU A 445 11.12 -15.98 15.66
CA GLU A 445 11.64 -15.05 16.67
C GLU A 445 11.56 -15.70 18.05
N ILE A 446 12.67 -15.74 18.76
CA ILE A 446 12.71 -16.08 20.18
C ILE A 446 13.14 -14.84 20.97
N ARG A 447 12.32 -14.52 21.98
CA ARG A 447 12.50 -13.34 22.83
C ARG A 447 12.74 -13.79 24.26
N VAL A 448 13.96 -13.57 24.75
CA VAL A 448 14.34 -13.94 26.10
C VAL A 448 14.50 -12.67 26.93
N PRO A 449 13.65 -12.44 27.93
CA PRO A 449 13.78 -11.27 28.79
C PRO A 449 15.05 -11.39 29.61
N VAL A 450 15.90 -10.38 29.52
CA VAL A 450 17.17 -10.28 30.23
C VAL A 450 17.12 -9.10 31.20
N TRP A 451 17.81 -9.26 32.31
CA TRP A 451 17.99 -8.23 33.31
C TRP A 451 19.44 -8.18 33.75
N GLU A 452 19.96 -6.98 33.90
CA GLU A 452 21.30 -6.76 34.41
C GLU A 452 21.24 -5.48 35.28
N GLN A 453 21.99 -5.47 36.38
CA GLN A 453 21.95 -4.44 37.40
C GLN A 453 22.46 -3.06 36.92
N ASN A 454 23.48 -3.06 36.07
CA ASN A 454 24.14 -1.94 35.40
C ASN A 454 23.58 -1.62 34.00
N GLY A 455 22.60 -2.40 33.52
CA GLY A 455 21.95 -2.22 32.23
C GLY A 455 22.20 -3.40 31.30
N ILE A 456 21.24 -3.75 30.43
CA ILE A 456 21.37 -4.92 29.55
C ILE A 456 22.58 -4.83 28.60
N PHE A 457 23.06 -3.62 28.32
CA PHE A 457 24.27 -3.40 27.52
C PHE A 457 25.58 -3.64 28.31
N ASP A 458 25.52 -4.09 29.56
CA ASP A 458 26.68 -4.63 30.30
C ASP A 458 26.91 -6.13 30.01
N LEU A 459 26.03 -6.75 29.20
CA LEU A 459 26.18 -8.13 28.74
C LEU A 459 27.25 -8.24 27.66
N ALA A 460 28.37 -8.90 27.98
CA ALA A 460 29.46 -9.15 27.05
C ALA A 460 29.13 -10.26 26.04
N GLU A 461 28.57 -11.37 26.52
CA GLU A 461 28.24 -12.53 25.69
C GLU A 461 26.90 -13.15 26.10
N VAL A 462 26.14 -13.58 25.10
CA VAL A 462 24.90 -14.34 25.29
C VAL A 462 24.97 -15.62 24.45
N ALA A 463 24.81 -16.76 25.11
CA ALA A 463 24.75 -18.06 24.46
C ALA A 463 23.37 -18.69 24.65
N LEU A 464 22.61 -18.81 23.56
CA LEU A 464 21.29 -19.41 23.51
C LEU A 464 21.37 -20.80 22.87
N GLU A 465 21.24 -21.84 23.69
CA GLU A 465 21.10 -23.22 23.24
C GLU A 465 19.61 -23.51 22.99
N LEU A 466 19.18 -23.66 21.74
CA LEU A 466 17.77 -23.93 21.40
C LEU A 466 17.32 -25.33 21.84
N ALA A 467 18.24 -26.29 22.01
CA ALA A 467 17.93 -27.69 22.30
C ALA A 467 18.88 -28.30 23.35
N ALA A 468 18.97 -27.68 24.53
CA ALA A 468 19.92 -28.01 25.59
C ALA A 468 19.76 -29.44 26.17
N ASN A 469 18.58 -30.03 26.00
CA ASN A 469 18.29 -31.41 26.41
C ASN A 469 18.76 -32.48 25.41
N THR A 470 19.45 -32.10 24.32
CA THR A 470 19.95 -33.00 23.27
C THR A 470 21.47 -33.17 23.32
N GLN A 471 22.02 -34.14 22.58
CA GLN A 471 23.48 -34.37 22.58
C GLN A 471 24.27 -33.26 21.86
N HIS A 472 23.63 -32.59 20.91
CA HIS A 472 24.19 -31.51 20.10
C HIS A 472 23.21 -30.33 20.19
N PRO A 473 23.30 -29.51 21.24
CA PRO A 473 22.42 -28.36 21.37
C PRO A 473 22.71 -27.37 20.26
N ALA A 474 21.66 -26.94 19.56
CA ALA A 474 21.77 -25.88 18.56
C ALA A 474 22.07 -24.54 19.27
N LYS A 475 23.35 -24.18 19.35
CA LYS A 475 23.84 -23.05 20.13
C LYS A 475 24.06 -21.83 19.25
N ILE A 476 23.46 -20.71 19.67
CA ILE A 476 23.62 -19.39 19.06
C ILE A 476 24.43 -18.54 20.03
N GLU A 477 25.55 -18.01 19.56
CA GLU A 477 26.44 -17.13 20.33
C GLU A 477 26.36 -15.70 19.78
N TRP A 478 26.16 -14.75 20.69
CA TRP A 478 26.22 -13.31 20.41
C TRP A 478 27.31 -12.68 21.28
N ASN A 479 28.16 -11.86 20.66
CA ASN A 479 29.23 -11.13 21.36
C ASN A 479 29.08 -9.62 21.13
N GLN A 480 29.01 -8.87 22.23
CA GLN A 480 28.74 -7.44 22.21
C GLN A 480 29.83 -6.62 21.49
N SER A 481 31.11 -6.91 21.79
CA SER A 481 32.25 -6.13 21.27
C SER A 481 32.37 -6.18 19.73
N THR A 482 31.93 -7.30 19.14
CA THR A 482 31.95 -7.49 17.69
C THR A 482 30.61 -7.22 17.03
N GLY A 483 29.51 -7.25 17.79
CA GLY A 483 28.15 -7.24 17.28
C GLY A 483 27.80 -8.46 16.42
N ILE A 484 28.63 -9.51 16.44
CA ILE A 484 28.46 -10.71 15.63
C ILE A 484 27.57 -11.70 16.37
N CYS A 485 26.59 -12.26 15.66
CA CYS A 485 25.83 -13.41 16.10
C CYS A 485 26.07 -14.61 15.18
N THR A 486 26.41 -15.76 15.74
CA THR A 486 26.73 -16.98 14.99
C THR A 486 26.06 -18.21 15.58
N SER A 487 25.64 -19.13 14.72
CA SER A 487 25.19 -20.46 15.12
C SER A 487 26.35 -21.46 15.05
N GLU A 488 26.48 -22.33 16.05
CA GLU A 488 27.37 -23.49 16.05
C GLU A 488 26.74 -24.73 15.36
N ASP A 489 25.42 -24.69 15.08
CA ASP A 489 24.71 -25.78 14.43
C ASP A 489 24.59 -25.53 12.92
N PRO A 490 24.99 -26.50 12.06
CA PRO A 490 24.98 -26.33 10.62
C PRO A 490 23.59 -26.19 9.99
N TYR A 491 22.51 -26.50 10.73
CA TYR A 491 21.13 -26.42 10.24
C TYR A 491 20.32 -25.30 10.91
N VAL A 492 20.95 -24.45 11.72
CA VAL A 492 20.30 -23.27 12.28
C VAL A 492 20.97 -22.04 11.71
N GLU A 493 20.22 -21.31 10.88
CA GLU A 493 20.66 -20.06 10.29
C GLU A 493 20.14 -18.89 11.12
N VAL A 494 21.03 -17.98 11.52
CA VAL A 494 20.69 -16.80 12.33
C VAL A 494 20.61 -15.59 11.43
N ALA A 495 19.45 -14.93 11.42
CA ALA A 495 19.23 -13.71 10.67
C ALA A 495 19.70 -12.47 11.45
N SER A 496 19.37 -12.39 12.74
CA SER A 496 19.84 -11.32 13.63
C SER A 496 19.77 -11.71 15.11
N CYS A 497 20.61 -11.07 15.92
CA CYS A 497 20.53 -11.08 17.38
C CYS A 497 20.71 -9.66 17.88
N GLU A 498 19.83 -9.22 18.77
CA GLU A 498 19.83 -7.85 19.28
C GLU A 498 19.38 -7.81 20.74
N LEU A 499 19.95 -6.87 21.49
CA LEU A 499 19.48 -6.49 22.82
C LEU A 499 18.54 -5.31 22.66
N VAL A 500 17.28 -5.51 23.02
CA VAL A 500 16.23 -4.49 22.94
C VAL A 500 15.93 -4.00 24.35
N PRO A 501 16.19 -2.72 24.69
CA PRO A 501 15.86 -2.19 26.00
C PRO A 501 14.34 -2.11 26.19
N ALA A 502 13.87 -2.27 27.44
CA ALA A 502 12.45 -2.18 27.75
C ALA A 502 11.88 -0.77 27.48
N GLU A 503 12.72 0.26 27.63
CA GLU A 503 12.42 1.64 27.26
C GLU A 503 13.45 2.14 26.24
N ALA A 504 12.98 2.57 25.06
CA ALA A 504 13.85 2.87 23.92
C ALA A 504 14.84 4.03 24.16
N ASP A 505 14.52 4.94 25.08
CA ASP A 505 15.33 6.12 25.40
C ASP A 505 16.21 5.92 26.65
N ASP A 506 16.13 4.75 27.30
CA ASP A 506 16.92 4.44 28.50
C ASP A 506 18.23 3.74 28.13
N LEU A 507 19.31 4.53 28.03
CA LEU A 507 20.65 4.06 27.69
C LEU A 507 21.20 3.02 28.69
N PHE A 508 20.67 2.98 29.92
CA PHE A 508 21.10 2.05 30.97
C PHE A 508 19.95 1.16 31.44
N SER A 509 19.06 0.79 30.49
CA SER A 509 17.89 0.00 30.83
C SER A 509 18.28 -1.33 31.45
N ARG A 510 17.92 -1.51 32.73
CA ARG A 510 18.19 -2.73 33.48
C ARG A 510 17.39 -3.92 32.98
N ASN A 511 16.25 -3.68 32.33
CA ASN A 511 15.42 -4.72 31.74
C ASN A 511 15.42 -4.57 30.22
N GLY A 512 15.37 -5.69 29.53
CA GLY A 512 15.12 -5.73 28.10
C GLY A 512 14.96 -7.15 27.63
N ASP A 513 15.06 -7.34 26.32
CA ASP A 513 14.97 -8.64 25.70
C ASP A 513 16.20 -8.91 24.84
N PHE A 514 16.73 -10.11 24.93
CA PHE A 514 17.58 -10.68 23.91
C PHE A 514 16.69 -11.33 22.85
N VAL A 515 16.68 -10.73 21.65
CA VAL A 515 15.83 -11.14 20.54
C VAL A 515 16.70 -11.82 19.50
N VAL A 516 16.32 -13.03 19.09
CA VAL A 516 17.01 -13.79 18.05
C VAL A 516 16.02 -14.16 16.97
N ASN A 517 16.32 -13.74 15.74
CA ASN A 517 15.62 -14.16 14.54
C ASN A 517 16.43 -15.25 13.84
N PHE A 518 15.81 -16.40 13.59
CA PHE A 518 16.49 -17.55 13.02
C PHE A 518 15.54 -18.40 12.16
N SER A 519 16.12 -19.25 11.33
CA SER A 519 15.43 -20.30 10.57
C SER A 519 16.14 -21.63 10.77
N ILE A 520 15.40 -22.72 10.58
CA ILE A 520 15.93 -24.08 10.71
C ILE A 520 15.93 -24.73 9.33
N GLU A 521 17.04 -25.30 8.89
CA GLU A 521 17.12 -25.99 7.60
C GLU A 521 16.45 -27.38 7.63
N TRP A 522 16.09 -27.88 6.44
CA TRP A 522 15.49 -29.21 6.24
C TRP A 522 16.27 -30.39 6.84
N GLY A 523 17.59 -30.26 6.96
CA GLY A 523 18.48 -31.32 7.47
C GLY A 523 18.52 -31.46 9.00
N TYR A 524 17.80 -30.61 9.74
CA TYR A 524 17.72 -30.67 11.20
C TYR A 524 17.02 -31.95 11.68
N ASP A 525 17.31 -32.40 12.91
CA ASP A 525 16.88 -33.70 13.43
C ASP A 525 15.33 -33.88 13.34
N PRO A 526 14.83 -34.79 12.47
CA PRO A 526 13.42 -34.92 12.17
C PRO A 526 12.62 -35.72 13.22
N ASP A 527 13.19 -36.02 14.39
CA ASP A 527 12.48 -36.74 15.46
C ASP A 527 11.31 -35.91 16.03
N THR A 528 10.11 -36.18 15.52
CA THR A 528 8.85 -35.55 15.95
C THR A 528 8.43 -35.93 17.38
N SER A 529 9.08 -36.94 18.01
CA SER A 529 8.79 -37.33 19.40
C SER A 529 9.53 -36.49 20.44
N LEU A 530 10.52 -35.72 20.00
CA LEU A 530 11.39 -34.92 20.86
C LEU A 530 10.82 -33.51 21.07
N THR A 531 10.55 -33.17 22.34
CA THR A 531 10.42 -31.77 22.77
C THR A 531 11.80 -31.23 23.13
N ARG A 532 12.18 -30.11 22.53
CA ARG A 532 13.47 -29.44 22.74
C ARG A 532 13.28 -28.32 23.75
N VAL A 533 14.21 -28.25 24.70
CA VAL A 533 14.17 -27.29 25.81
C VAL A 533 15.28 -26.27 25.61
N PRO A 534 14.96 -24.99 25.36
CA PRO A 534 15.98 -23.96 25.23
C PRO A 534 16.64 -23.61 26.56
N GLN A 535 17.84 -23.07 26.48
CA GLN A 535 18.63 -22.64 27.61
C GLN A 535 19.48 -21.44 27.22
N ILE A 536 19.56 -20.44 28.10
CA ILE A 536 20.38 -19.26 27.89
C ILE A 536 21.49 -19.19 28.94
N SER A 537 22.68 -18.80 28.51
CA SER A 537 23.79 -18.41 29.38
C SER A 537 24.10 -16.94 29.09
N LEU A 538 24.17 -16.15 30.15
CA LEU A 538 24.47 -14.72 30.12
C LEU A 538 25.82 -14.50 30.80
N LEU A 539 26.72 -13.75 30.16
CA LEU A 539 28.01 -13.33 30.69
C LEU A 539 28.08 -11.81 30.64
N ASP A 540 28.33 -11.16 31.77
CA ASP A 540 28.57 -9.72 31.84
C ASP A 540 30.04 -9.37 31.51
N GLN A 541 30.32 -8.08 31.27
CA GLN A 541 31.67 -7.56 31.00
C GLN A 541 32.63 -7.74 32.19
N SER A 542 32.11 -7.92 33.39
CA SER A 542 32.89 -8.18 34.60
C SER A 542 33.25 -9.65 34.82
N GLY A 543 32.79 -10.53 33.94
CA GLY A 543 33.04 -11.97 33.98
C GLY A 543 32.13 -12.77 34.91
N GLN A 544 31.06 -12.20 35.46
CA GLN A 544 30.03 -12.97 36.14
C GLN A 544 29.06 -13.55 35.12
N SER A 545 28.57 -14.76 35.39
CA SER A 545 27.70 -15.47 34.46
C SER A 545 26.60 -16.21 35.18
N ASN A 546 25.42 -16.25 34.58
CA ASN A 546 24.31 -17.09 35.00
C ASN A 546 23.74 -17.87 33.82
N ARG A 547 23.07 -18.98 34.13
CA ARG A 547 22.51 -19.90 33.13
C ARG A 547 21.10 -20.30 33.55
N TYR A 548 20.16 -20.21 32.62
CA TYR A 548 18.72 -20.41 32.86
C TYR A 548 18.12 -21.36 31.83
N VAL A 549 17.33 -22.33 32.30
CA VAL A 549 16.51 -23.19 31.44
C VAL A 549 15.20 -22.46 31.12
N LEU A 550 14.79 -22.49 29.85
CA LEU A 550 13.68 -21.72 29.32
C LEU A 550 12.49 -22.63 28.97
N GLU A 551 11.98 -23.41 29.93
CA GLU A 551 10.89 -24.39 29.71
C GLU A 551 9.62 -23.80 29.02
N PRO A 552 9.18 -22.56 29.29
CA PRO A 552 8.08 -21.94 28.55
C PRO A 552 8.32 -21.75 27.04
N LEU A 553 9.57 -21.83 26.58
CA LEU A 553 9.96 -21.74 25.18
C LEU A 553 10.28 -23.10 24.56
N ASP A 554 9.87 -24.18 25.22
CA ASP A 554 9.93 -25.53 24.65
C ASP A 554 9.34 -25.55 23.22
N TRP A 555 9.93 -26.33 22.32
CA TRP A 555 9.50 -26.41 20.92
C TRP A 555 9.72 -27.80 20.32
N ARG A 556 9.09 -28.04 19.17
CA ARG A 556 9.23 -29.29 18.39
C ARG A 556 9.55 -28.97 16.94
N PHE A 557 10.09 -29.95 16.22
CA PHE A 557 10.46 -29.77 14.81
C PHE A 557 9.69 -30.77 13.93
N SER A 558 9.20 -30.32 12.78
CA SER A 558 8.53 -31.18 11.80
C SER A 558 8.70 -30.67 10.37
N GLY A 559 9.26 -31.50 9.49
CA GLY A 559 9.25 -31.30 8.03
C GLY A 559 8.07 -31.98 7.31
N GLU A 560 7.00 -32.33 8.04
CA GLU A 560 5.84 -33.04 7.48
C GLU A 560 4.86 -32.09 6.78
N LEU A 561 4.50 -32.41 5.54
CA LEU A 561 3.59 -31.64 4.68
C LEU A 561 2.41 -32.50 4.24
N SER A 562 1.28 -31.86 3.94
CA SER A 562 0.09 -32.51 3.39
C SER A 562 -0.67 -31.54 2.50
N ILE A 563 -1.33 -32.03 1.45
CA ILE A 563 -2.30 -31.24 0.69
C ILE A 563 -3.60 -31.23 1.50
N ASP A 564 -4.17 -30.05 1.77
CA ASP A 564 -5.47 -29.97 2.42
C ASP A 564 -6.57 -30.42 1.45
N ALA A 565 -7.09 -31.62 1.67
CA ALA A 565 -8.13 -32.21 0.83
C ALA A 565 -9.42 -31.36 0.74
N HIS A 566 -9.69 -30.48 1.72
CA HIS A 566 -10.86 -29.59 1.67
C HIS A 566 -10.64 -28.32 0.86
N SER A 567 -9.37 -27.97 0.60
CA SER A 567 -8.99 -26.82 -0.23
C SER A 567 -8.97 -27.14 -1.73
N VAL A 568 -8.99 -28.43 -2.09
CA VAL A 568 -8.87 -28.86 -3.49
C VAL A 568 -10.15 -28.52 -4.26
N GLU A 569 -10.02 -27.57 -5.16
CA GLU A 569 -11.06 -27.15 -6.10
C GLU A 569 -10.67 -27.55 -7.52
N VAL A 570 -11.66 -28.00 -8.29
CA VAL A 570 -11.50 -28.37 -9.69
C VAL A 570 -12.51 -27.58 -10.52
N ASP A 571 -12.00 -26.88 -11.52
CA ASP A 571 -12.79 -26.12 -12.48
C ASP A 571 -12.81 -26.86 -13.83
N VAL A 572 -13.99 -27.36 -14.18
CA VAL A 572 -14.30 -27.95 -15.49
C VAL A 572 -15.26 -26.99 -16.18
N SER A 573 -14.88 -26.44 -17.33
CA SER A 573 -15.64 -25.41 -18.03
C SER A 573 -17.12 -25.81 -18.25
N ASP A 574 -18.04 -25.05 -17.66
CA ASP A 574 -19.51 -25.17 -17.74
C ASP A 574 -20.19 -26.34 -16.98
N GLU A 575 -19.54 -27.00 -16.01
CA GLU A 575 -20.16 -28.06 -15.20
C GLU A 575 -20.07 -27.83 -13.68
N ASP A 576 -21.21 -27.93 -12.97
CA ASP A 576 -21.24 -27.94 -11.50
C ASP A 576 -20.90 -29.36 -10.97
N PRO A 577 -20.05 -29.49 -9.93
CA PRO A 577 -19.68 -30.78 -9.38
C PRO A 577 -20.90 -31.56 -8.87
N THR A 578 -21.10 -32.77 -9.40
CA THR A 578 -22.10 -33.68 -8.83
C THR A 578 -21.59 -34.27 -7.52
N SER A 579 -22.49 -34.68 -6.61
CA SER A 579 -22.15 -35.33 -5.32
C SER A 579 -21.27 -36.61 -5.42
N ARG A 580 -20.94 -37.08 -6.63
CA ARG A 580 -20.18 -38.31 -6.89
C ARG A 580 -18.87 -38.10 -7.66
N GLY A 581 -18.52 -36.85 -8.01
CA GLY A 581 -17.36 -36.52 -8.85
C GLY A 581 -17.75 -35.82 -10.16
N PHE A 582 -16.77 -35.63 -11.05
CA PHE A 582 -16.95 -35.02 -12.37
C PHE A 582 -17.15 -36.09 -13.44
N TRP A 583 -18.14 -35.89 -14.31
CA TRP A 583 -18.38 -36.72 -15.49
C TRP A 583 -17.79 -35.99 -16.69
N VAL A 584 -16.82 -36.59 -17.37
CA VAL A 584 -16.08 -35.87 -18.41
C VAL A 584 -15.83 -36.75 -19.62
N GLN A 585 -15.72 -36.11 -20.79
CA GLN A 585 -15.26 -36.79 -21.99
C GLN A 585 -13.75 -37.06 -21.94
N PRO A 586 -13.25 -38.05 -22.70
CA PRO A 586 -11.82 -38.25 -22.85
C PRO A 586 -11.12 -36.99 -23.30
N ARG A 587 -10.01 -36.68 -22.66
CA ARG A 587 -9.17 -35.51 -22.94
C ARG A 587 -9.83 -34.16 -22.65
N THR A 588 -10.88 -34.10 -21.85
CA THR A 588 -11.35 -32.84 -21.27
C THR A 588 -10.24 -32.23 -20.42
N SER A 589 -9.90 -30.97 -20.68
CA SER A 589 -8.95 -30.20 -19.87
C SER A 589 -9.69 -29.53 -18.71
N PHE A 590 -9.07 -29.54 -17.55
CA PHE A 590 -9.60 -28.92 -16.33
C PHE A 590 -8.46 -28.30 -15.53
N ASP A 591 -8.79 -27.29 -14.74
CA ASP A 591 -7.86 -26.68 -13.81
C ASP A 591 -8.11 -27.22 -12.40
N VAL A 592 -7.03 -27.43 -11.65
CA VAL A 592 -7.04 -27.86 -10.27
C VAL A 592 -6.25 -26.87 -9.43
N SER A 593 -6.82 -26.43 -8.33
CA SER A 593 -6.16 -25.61 -7.32
C SER A 593 -6.35 -26.22 -5.94
N GLY A 594 -5.42 -25.91 -5.04
CA GLY A 594 -5.51 -26.31 -3.65
C GLY A 594 -4.34 -25.77 -2.85
N ASP A 595 -4.33 -26.10 -1.56
CA ASP A 595 -3.33 -25.64 -0.61
C ASP A 595 -2.49 -26.82 -0.09
N LEU A 596 -1.18 -26.64 -0.10
CA LEU A 596 -0.20 -27.41 0.64
C LEU A 596 -0.04 -26.76 2.02
N VAL A 597 -0.10 -27.57 3.08
CA VAL A 597 0.02 -27.11 4.47
C VAL A 597 1.03 -27.95 5.25
N TRP A 598 1.59 -27.37 6.30
CA TRP A 598 2.35 -28.11 7.30
C TRP A 598 1.42 -29.06 8.06
N PHE A 599 1.70 -30.37 8.03
CA PHE A 599 0.80 -31.40 8.56
C PHE A 599 0.50 -31.23 10.07
N ARG A 600 1.41 -30.61 10.83
CA ARG A 600 1.28 -30.46 12.29
C ARG A 600 0.52 -29.22 12.73
N THR A 601 0.62 -28.12 11.99
CA THR A 601 0.00 -26.84 12.37
C THR A 601 -1.17 -26.46 11.47
N GLY A 602 -1.17 -26.93 10.22
CA GLY A 602 -2.12 -26.50 9.18
C GLY A 602 -1.73 -25.18 8.51
N ASP A 603 -0.58 -24.59 8.87
CA ASP A 603 -0.12 -23.34 8.28
C ASP A 603 0.42 -23.56 6.88
N ALA A 604 0.30 -22.55 6.03
CA ALA A 604 0.85 -22.55 4.68
C ALA A 604 2.39 -22.38 4.71
N PRO A 605 3.16 -23.21 3.98
CA PRO A 605 4.59 -23.01 3.81
C PRO A 605 4.88 -21.72 3.02
N THR A 606 5.82 -20.91 3.49
CA THR A 606 6.23 -19.67 2.81
C THR A 606 7.25 -19.93 1.71
N GLN A 607 7.99 -21.04 1.82
CA GLN A 607 8.97 -21.47 0.82
C GLN A 607 8.30 -22.04 -0.45
N ARG A 608 9.02 -21.97 -1.56
CA ARG A 608 8.58 -22.58 -2.82
C ARG A 608 8.83 -24.08 -2.79
N LEU A 609 7.79 -24.84 -3.07
CA LEU A 609 7.81 -26.30 -3.13
C LEU A 609 7.10 -26.74 -4.42
N GLU A 610 7.22 -28.01 -4.77
CA GLU A 610 6.53 -28.57 -5.92
C GLU A 610 5.67 -29.76 -5.47
N VAL A 611 4.50 -29.90 -6.07
CA VAL A 611 3.60 -31.04 -5.87
C VAL A 611 3.36 -31.72 -7.21
N GLU A 612 3.26 -33.04 -7.19
CA GLU A 612 2.83 -33.84 -8.34
C GLU A 612 1.38 -34.26 -8.12
N LEU A 613 0.51 -33.90 -9.07
CA LEU A 613 -0.87 -34.35 -9.10
C LEU A 613 -1.00 -35.47 -10.14
N THR A 614 -1.69 -36.55 -9.77
CA THR A 614 -1.84 -37.74 -10.62
C THR A 614 -3.32 -38.09 -10.83
N LEU A 615 -3.70 -38.33 -12.09
CA LEU A 615 -5.01 -38.85 -12.49
C LEU A 615 -4.83 -39.96 -13.54
N GLY A 616 -4.95 -41.22 -13.11
CA GLY A 616 -4.72 -42.37 -13.98
C GLY A 616 -3.25 -42.47 -14.40
N GLU A 617 -2.97 -42.36 -15.71
CA GLU A 617 -1.60 -42.31 -16.26
C GLU A 617 -1.10 -40.87 -16.49
N ASN A 618 -1.96 -39.87 -16.28
CA ASN A 618 -1.59 -38.47 -16.44
C ASN A 618 -1.05 -37.93 -15.12
N GLN A 619 0.07 -37.22 -15.19
CA GLN A 619 0.69 -36.53 -14.06
C GLN A 619 1.01 -35.09 -14.46
N VAL A 620 0.92 -34.17 -13.50
CA VAL A 620 1.32 -32.77 -13.67
C VAL A 620 2.07 -32.32 -12.44
N GLU A 621 3.18 -31.64 -12.68
CA GLU A 621 4.02 -31.02 -11.64
C GLU A 621 3.60 -29.56 -11.53
N VAL A 622 3.34 -29.08 -10.32
CA VAL A 622 2.84 -27.74 -10.05
C VAL A 622 3.66 -27.09 -8.95
N GLU A 623 4.04 -25.84 -9.17
CA GLU A 623 4.72 -25.01 -8.17
C GLU A 623 3.73 -24.52 -7.10
N VAL A 624 4.14 -24.65 -5.84
CA VAL A 624 3.44 -24.14 -4.66
C VAL A 624 4.06 -22.79 -4.30
N ILE A 625 3.22 -21.75 -4.24
CA ILE A 625 3.62 -20.39 -3.90
C ILE A 625 2.78 -19.93 -2.70
N ASN A 626 3.45 -19.66 -1.57
CA ASN A 626 2.80 -19.29 -0.30
C ASN A 626 1.71 -20.29 0.13
N GLY A 627 2.01 -21.59 -0.02
CA GLY A 627 1.09 -22.69 0.29
C GLY A 627 0.06 -23.01 -0.78
N SER A 628 -0.27 -22.13 -1.73
CA SER A 628 -1.27 -22.46 -2.77
C SER A 628 -0.62 -22.94 -4.07
N PHE A 629 -1.27 -23.87 -4.77
CA PHE A 629 -0.90 -24.35 -6.09
C PHE A 629 -2.06 -24.28 -7.08
N THR A 630 -1.75 -24.16 -8.37
CA THR A 630 -2.75 -24.22 -9.45
C THR A 630 -2.13 -24.83 -10.70
N GLY A 631 -2.75 -25.87 -11.24
CA GLY A 631 -2.28 -26.58 -12.43
C GLY A 631 -3.40 -26.98 -13.36
N SER A 632 -3.08 -27.15 -14.64
CA SER A 632 -4.01 -27.66 -15.65
C SER A 632 -3.72 -29.12 -15.95
N MET A 633 -4.74 -29.98 -15.89
CA MET A 633 -4.63 -31.40 -16.20
C MET A 633 -5.65 -31.77 -17.29
N THR A 634 -5.50 -32.97 -17.85
CA THR A 634 -6.39 -33.52 -18.86
C THR A 634 -6.89 -34.89 -18.42
N ALA A 635 -8.18 -35.16 -18.63
CA ALA A 635 -8.79 -36.44 -18.32
C ALA A 635 -8.18 -37.59 -19.16
N PRO A 636 -8.07 -38.82 -18.61
CA PRO A 636 -7.57 -39.98 -19.33
C PRO A 636 -8.31 -40.27 -20.65
N LEU A 637 -7.64 -40.99 -21.56
CA LEU A 637 -8.24 -41.37 -22.85
C LEU A 637 -9.21 -42.56 -22.73
N ALA A 638 -8.95 -43.47 -21.80
CA ALA A 638 -9.72 -44.69 -21.63
C ALA A 638 -10.85 -44.50 -20.64
N ASP A 639 -12.03 -45.00 -21.00
CA ASP A 639 -13.25 -44.96 -20.19
C ASP A 639 -13.00 -45.63 -18.83
N GLY A 640 -13.48 -45.01 -17.74
CA GLY A 640 -13.26 -45.53 -16.39
C GLY A 640 -13.38 -44.48 -15.28
N THR A 641 -13.20 -44.93 -14.04
CA THR A 641 -13.22 -44.07 -12.84
C THR A 641 -11.81 -43.89 -12.32
N TYR A 642 -11.34 -42.64 -12.28
CA TYR A 642 -9.98 -42.26 -11.88
C TYR A 642 -10.03 -41.33 -10.69
N GLY A 643 -9.23 -41.61 -9.66
CA GLY A 643 -9.06 -40.72 -8.51
C GLY A 643 -7.94 -39.72 -8.76
N LEU A 644 -8.15 -38.48 -8.38
CA LEU A 644 -7.11 -37.46 -8.32
C LEU A 644 -6.34 -37.60 -7.00
N PHE A 645 -5.03 -37.82 -7.09
CA PHE A 645 -4.12 -37.89 -5.95
C PHE A 645 -3.03 -36.83 -6.08
N GLY A 646 -2.39 -36.50 -4.95
CA GLY A 646 -1.24 -35.60 -4.93
C GLY A 646 -0.12 -36.17 -4.06
N ASP A 647 1.12 -35.82 -4.38
CA ASP A 647 2.33 -36.11 -3.62
C ASP A 647 3.30 -34.91 -3.72
N LEU A 648 4.35 -34.89 -2.91
CA LEU A 648 5.43 -33.92 -3.06
C LEU A 648 6.32 -34.28 -4.25
N TYR A 649 6.71 -33.28 -5.04
CA TYR A 649 7.66 -33.42 -6.14
C TYR A 649 8.97 -32.70 -5.81
N ASP A 650 10.10 -33.28 -6.22
CA ASP A 650 11.47 -32.81 -5.96
C ASP A 650 11.68 -32.27 -4.52
N ALA A 651 11.09 -32.96 -3.54
CA ALA A 651 11.02 -32.47 -2.17
C ALA A 651 12.42 -32.42 -1.53
N PRO A 652 12.73 -31.38 -0.72
CA PRO A 652 13.99 -31.29 0.01
C PRO A 652 14.24 -32.51 0.90
N ASN A 653 15.51 -32.87 1.10
CA ASN A 653 15.88 -33.96 2.00
C ASN A 653 15.44 -33.65 3.43
N GLY A 654 14.48 -34.40 3.95
CA GLY A 654 13.86 -34.17 5.27
C GLY A 654 12.35 -33.90 5.17
N ALA A 655 11.85 -33.57 3.98
CA ALA A 655 10.42 -33.46 3.71
C ALA A 655 9.73 -34.83 3.77
N VAL A 656 8.59 -34.87 4.42
CA VAL A 656 7.77 -36.07 4.55
C VAL A 656 6.34 -35.75 4.17
N TYR A 657 5.86 -36.31 3.07
CA TYR A 657 4.47 -36.19 2.69
C TYR A 657 3.57 -37.08 3.56
N ARG A 658 2.46 -36.51 4.05
CA ARG A 658 1.43 -37.19 4.83
C ARG A 658 0.11 -37.11 4.07
N ASP A 659 -0.40 -38.28 3.69
CA ASP A 659 -1.70 -38.43 3.01
C ASP A 659 -2.56 -39.46 3.75
N GLU A 660 -3.87 -39.27 3.65
CA GLU A 660 -4.90 -40.20 4.14
C GLU A 660 -5.14 -41.38 3.17
N GLY A 661 -4.61 -41.31 1.94
CA GLY A 661 -4.67 -42.38 0.94
C GLY A 661 -5.98 -42.44 0.17
N SER A 662 -6.79 -41.37 0.24
CA SER A 662 -8.04 -41.21 -0.50
C SER A 662 -7.89 -40.18 -1.62
N ALA A 663 -8.50 -40.45 -2.76
CA ALA A 663 -8.55 -39.47 -3.85
C ALA A 663 -9.28 -38.21 -3.39
N PHE A 664 -8.74 -37.03 -3.74
CA PHE A 664 -9.35 -35.74 -3.45
C PHE A 664 -10.72 -35.61 -4.14
N VAL A 665 -10.77 -36.00 -5.41
CA VAL A 665 -11.98 -36.06 -6.23
C VAL A 665 -11.89 -37.20 -7.23
N TRP A 666 -13.04 -37.68 -7.69
CA TRP A 666 -13.14 -38.73 -8.70
C TRP A 666 -13.59 -38.15 -10.04
N PHE A 667 -12.95 -38.59 -11.12
CA PHE A 667 -13.33 -38.34 -12.51
C PHE A 667 -13.87 -39.62 -13.12
N ILE A 668 -15.05 -39.53 -13.73
CA ILE A 668 -15.70 -40.62 -14.44
C ILE A 668 -15.63 -40.26 -15.93
N VAL A 669 -14.71 -40.92 -16.64
CA VAL A 669 -14.47 -40.68 -18.06
C VAL A 669 -15.37 -41.57 -18.88
N ASP A 670 -16.18 -40.96 -19.74
CA ASP A 670 -17.10 -41.64 -20.64
C ASP A 670 -17.02 -41.13 -22.08
N ASN A 671 -17.06 -42.07 -23.02
CA ASN A 671 -16.85 -41.85 -24.45
C ASN A 671 -17.95 -42.50 -25.32
N GLU A 672 -19.00 -43.05 -24.71
CA GLU A 672 -20.10 -43.71 -25.42
C GLU A 672 -21.35 -42.84 -25.39
N ALA A 673 -21.79 -42.33 -26.54
CA ALA A 673 -22.98 -41.51 -26.61
C ALA A 673 -24.28 -42.34 -26.40
N PRO A 674 -25.30 -41.79 -25.71
CA PRO A 674 -26.55 -42.49 -25.51
C PRO A 674 -27.29 -42.75 -26.82
N THR A 675 -28.01 -43.87 -26.91
CA THR A 675 -28.73 -44.27 -28.13
C THR A 675 -30.21 -44.56 -27.86
N VAL A 676 -31.05 -44.35 -28.87
CA VAL A 676 -32.47 -44.73 -28.81
C VAL A 676 -32.62 -46.18 -29.26
N VAL A 677 -33.04 -47.06 -28.35
CA VAL A 677 -33.19 -48.50 -28.60
C VAL A 677 -34.53 -48.83 -29.24
N ALA A 678 -35.60 -48.22 -28.73
CA ALA A 678 -36.96 -48.51 -29.17
C ALA A 678 -37.93 -47.37 -28.87
N LEU A 679 -38.96 -47.28 -29.71
CA LEU A 679 -40.15 -46.48 -29.50
C LEU A 679 -41.33 -47.45 -29.27
N ASP A 680 -41.73 -47.61 -28.01
CA ASP A 680 -42.72 -48.61 -27.59
C ASP A 680 -44.16 -48.12 -27.82
N ARG A 681 -44.41 -46.81 -27.67
CA ARG A 681 -45.73 -46.18 -27.88
C ARG A 681 -45.62 -44.81 -28.55
N PRO A 682 -46.59 -44.45 -29.42
CA PRO A 682 -47.67 -45.31 -29.93
C PRO A 682 -47.16 -46.41 -30.86
N SER A 683 -47.83 -47.57 -30.89
CA SER A 683 -47.46 -48.70 -31.76
C SER A 683 -47.40 -48.26 -33.23
N GLU A 684 -46.57 -48.92 -34.05
CA GLU A 684 -46.50 -48.71 -35.51
C GLU A 684 -47.86 -48.98 -36.20
N LYS A 685 -48.79 -48.02 -36.14
CA LYS A 685 -50.04 -47.99 -36.90
C LYS A 685 -49.86 -47.02 -38.07
N PRO A 686 -50.43 -47.32 -39.25
CA PRO A 686 -50.32 -46.42 -40.40
C PRO A 686 -51.09 -45.10 -40.22
N VAL A 687 -52.11 -45.09 -39.34
CA VAL A 687 -52.94 -43.93 -39.03
C VAL A 687 -53.27 -43.91 -37.52
N LEU A 688 -53.12 -42.75 -36.89
CA LEU A 688 -53.61 -42.47 -35.54
C LEU A 688 -55.03 -41.91 -35.61
N VAL A 689 -55.99 -42.67 -35.10
CA VAL A 689 -57.41 -42.28 -35.07
C VAL A 689 -57.64 -41.11 -34.11
N GLU A 690 -58.63 -40.28 -34.42
CA GLU A 690 -58.89 -39.04 -33.71
C GLU A 690 -59.23 -39.26 -32.22
N GLU A 691 -59.78 -40.42 -31.86
CA GLU A 691 -60.03 -40.82 -30.48
C GLU A 691 -58.74 -40.98 -29.63
N GLU A 692 -57.58 -41.21 -30.28
CA GLU A 692 -56.28 -41.42 -29.63
C GLU A 692 -55.46 -40.11 -29.50
N TRP A 693 -55.92 -38.99 -30.08
CA TRP A 693 -55.14 -37.75 -30.13
C TRP A 693 -55.01 -37.05 -28.78
N LYS A 694 -56.00 -37.24 -27.91
CA LYS A 694 -56.00 -36.66 -26.58
C LYS A 694 -55.10 -37.46 -25.65
N ASP A 695 -54.21 -36.78 -24.94
CA ASP A 695 -53.27 -37.40 -23.99
C ASP A 695 -52.42 -38.52 -24.62
N LEU A 696 -51.95 -38.34 -25.87
CA LEU A 696 -51.16 -39.33 -26.59
C LEU A 696 -49.82 -39.56 -25.89
N GLN A 697 -49.62 -40.78 -25.39
CA GLN A 697 -48.43 -41.15 -24.63
C GLN A 697 -47.32 -41.68 -25.54
N PHE A 698 -46.13 -41.11 -25.38
CA PHE A 698 -44.90 -41.60 -25.97
C PHE A 698 -44.11 -42.33 -24.88
N GLU A 699 -43.80 -43.60 -25.14
CA GLU A 699 -42.92 -44.41 -24.29
C GLU A 699 -41.76 -44.87 -25.17
N LEU A 700 -40.53 -44.57 -24.74
CA LEU A 700 -39.30 -44.89 -25.48
C LEU A 700 -38.29 -45.56 -24.55
N ARG A 701 -37.29 -46.23 -25.12
CA ARG A 701 -36.16 -46.80 -24.38
C ARG A 701 -34.85 -46.25 -24.89
N LEU A 702 -34.06 -45.71 -23.99
CA LEU A 702 -32.69 -45.27 -24.25
C LEU A 702 -31.70 -46.34 -23.75
N SER A 703 -30.52 -46.43 -24.36
CA SER A 703 -29.40 -47.22 -23.86
C SER A 703 -28.27 -46.27 -23.52
N GLU A 704 -27.80 -46.37 -22.29
CA GLU A 704 -26.66 -45.60 -21.79
C GLU A 704 -25.88 -46.46 -20.80
N ASN A 705 -24.59 -46.67 -20.99
CA ASN A 705 -23.77 -47.48 -20.08
C ASN A 705 -23.38 -46.71 -18.82
N ALA A 706 -23.11 -45.41 -18.97
CA ALA A 706 -22.67 -44.49 -17.93
C ALA A 706 -23.85 -43.92 -17.14
N GLN A 707 -24.31 -42.71 -17.44
CA GLN A 707 -25.46 -42.09 -16.77
C GLN A 707 -26.10 -41.00 -17.65
N LEU A 708 -27.41 -41.07 -17.87
CA LEU A 708 -28.16 -40.02 -18.57
C LEU A 708 -28.36 -38.75 -17.73
N ASP A 709 -28.20 -37.58 -18.34
CA ASP A 709 -28.68 -36.33 -17.77
C ASP A 709 -30.19 -36.22 -18.02
N ALA A 710 -30.96 -36.53 -16.98
CA ALA A 710 -32.42 -36.50 -17.02
C ALA A 710 -33.00 -35.11 -17.34
N SER A 711 -32.27 -34.03 -17.08
CA SER A 711 -32.76 -32.66 -17.24
C SER A 711 -32.68 -32.15 -18.68
N SER A 712 -31.72 -32.65 -19.46
CA SER A 712 -31.55 -32.33 -20.89
C SER A 712 -32.48 -33.11 -21.82
N LEU A 713 -33.09 -34.21 -21.37
CA LEU A 713 -33.93 -35.07 -22.22
C LEU A 713 -35.21 -34.35 -22.70
N ARG A 714 -35.36 -34.25 -24.03
CA ARG A 714 -36.51 -33.63 -24.71
C ARG A 714 -36.99 -34.49 -25.86
N MET A 715 -38.31 -34.66 -25.98
CA MET A 715 -38.95 -35.13 -27.22
C MET A 715 -39.43 -33.92 -28.01
N HIS A 716 -38.98 -33.83 -29.26
CA HIS A 716 -39.47 -32.86 -30.22
C HIS A 716 -40.56 -33.48 -31.09
N TRP A 717 -41.51 -32.66 -31.51
CA TRP A 717 -42.60 -33.07 -32.38
C TRP A 717 -42.89 -32.00 -33.44
N SER A 718 -43.41 -32.43 -34.59
CA SER A 718 -43.89 -31.53 -35.65
C SER A 718 -45.11 -32.13 -36.36
N LEU A 719 -46.10 -31.28 -36.63
CA LEU A 719 -47.30 -31.59 -37.43
C LEU A 719 -47.08 -31.07 -38.84
N ASN A 720 -47.06 -31.97 -39.81
CA ASN A 720 -46.68 -31.66 -41.18
C ASN A 720 -47.78 -32.07 -42.18
N GLU A 721 -47.79 -31.47 -43.35
CA GLU A 721 -48.65 -31.92 -44.45
C GLU A 721 -48.22 -33.29 -44.97
N ALA A 722 -49.12 -34.26 -44.92
CA ALA A 722 -48.82 -35.65 -45.27
C ALA A 722 -48.61 -35.82 -46.78
N GLY A 723 -47.70 -36.73 -47.15
CA GLY A 723 -47.52 -37.17 -48.55
C GLY A 723 -46.58 -36.31 -49.41
N LEU A 724 -46.01 -35.22 -48.88
CA LEU A 724 -45.04 -34.36 -49.58
C LEU A 724 -43.56 -34.68 -49.24
N GLY A 725 -43.31 -35.69 -48.40
CA GLY A 725 -41.97 -36.06 -47.95
C GLY A 725 -41.33 -35.01 -47.03
N LEU A 726 -40.00 -35.01 -46.92
CA LEU A 726 -39.25 -34.20 -45.94
C LEU A 726 -39.41 -32.67 -46.10
N ASN A 727 -39.91 -32.18 -47.23
CA ASN A 727 -40.17 -30.76 -47.51
C ASN A 727 -41.65 -30.35 -47.36
N SER A 728 -42.41 -31.12 -46.60
CA SER A 728 -43.80 -30.81 -46.24
C SER A 728 -43.92 -29.50 -45.45
N PHE A 729 -45.01 -28.77 -45.66
CA PHE A 729 -45.34 -27.60 -44.85
C PHE A 729 -45.57 -28.01 -43.39
N VAL A 730 -44.96 -27.29 -42.45
CA VAL A 730 -45.12 -27.50 -41.00
C VAL A 730 -46.30 -26.67 -40.50
N PHE A 731 -47.33 -27.33 -39.99
CA PHE A 731 -48.49 -26.68 -39.38
C PHE A 731 -48.18 -26.17 -37.98
N ASP A 732 -47.47 -26.97 -37.19
CA ASP A 732 -47.06 -26.64 -35.82
C ASP A 732 -45.86 -27.52 -35.40
N ASN A 733 -45.08 -27.07 -34.42
CA ASN A 733 -43.99 -27.85 -33.84
C ASN A 733 -43.72 -27.43 -32.39
N GLY A 734 -43.03 -28.29 -31.65
CA GLY A 734 -42.64 -27.99 -30.29
C GLY A 734 -41.78 -29.08 -29.67
N SER A 735 -41.48 -28.90 -28.38
CA SER A 735 -40.67 -29.82 -27.59
C SER A 735 -41.28 -30.03 -26.21
N LEU A 736 -41.16 -31.25 -25.68
CA LEU A 736 -41.65 -31.65 -24.37
C LEU A 736 -40.53 -32.31 -23.56
N PRO A 737 -40.45 -32.12 -22.22
CA PRO A 737 -39.55 -32.88 -21.36
C PRO A 737 -39.87 -34.38 -21.43
N LEU A 738 -38.82 -35.20 -21.44
CA LEU A 738 -38.93 -36.64 -21.24
C LEU A 738 -38.64 -36.98 -19.77
N GLU A 739 -39.49 -37.81 -19.18
CA GLU A 739 -39.33 -38.28 -17.80
C GLU A 739 -38.82 -39.71 -17.78
N ILE A 740 -37.76 -40.01 -17.01
CA ILE A 740 -37.25 -41.36 -16.81
C ILE A 740 -38.19 -42.16 -15.89
N LEU A 741 -38.52 -43.40 -16.27
CA LEU A 741 -39.45 -44.25 -15.54
C LEU A 741 -38.68 -45.14 -14.56
N GLY A 742 -38.48 -44.62 -13.36
CA GLY A 742 -37.77 -45.30 -12.28
C GLY A 742 -36.51 -44.55 -11.86
N GLU A 743 -35.70 -45.18 -11.01
CA GLU A 743 -34.52 -44.55 -10.42
C GLU A 743 -33.22 -44.83 -11.21
N ARG A 744 -33.26 -45.72 -12.21
CA ARG A 744 -32.08 -46.09 -13.00
C ARG A 744 -31.90 -45.13 -14.17
N LYS A 745 -30.78 -44.42 -14.17
CA LYS A 745 -30.34 -43.53 -15.24
C LYS A 745 -29.34 -44.18 -16.21
N ASN A 746 -29.06 -45.48 -16.03
CA ASN A 746 -28.10 -46.24 -16.81
C ASN A 746 -28.53 -47.70 -17.04
N GLY A 747 -27.95 -48.32 -18.06
CA GLY A 747 -28.22 -49.64 -18.61
C GLY A 747 -28.75 -49.63 -20.05
N ASP A 748 -28.78 -50.81 -20.66
CA ASP A 748 -29.17 -51.04 -22.06
C ASP A 748 -30.64 -50.68 -22.41
N SER A 749 -31.45 -50.32 -21.42
CA SER A 749 -32.90 -50.13 -21.58
C SER A 749 -33.46 -49.27 -20.46
N ILE A 750 -33.35 -47.95 -20.62
CA ILE A 750 -33.85 -46.92 -19.72
C ILE A 750 -35.19 -46.42 -20.29
N PRO A 751 -36.33 -46.79 -19.68
CA PRO A 751 -37.64 -46.36 -20.13
C PRO A 751 -37.84 -44.86 -19.85
N VAL A 752 -38.29 -44.11 -20.86
CA VAL A 752 -38.65 -42.69 -20.76
C VAL A 752 -40.07 -42.46 -21.27
N ARG A 753 -40.78 -41.46 -20.74
CA ARG A 753 -42.13 -41.10 -21.21
C ARG A 753 -42.33 -39.60 -21.37
N CYS A 754 -43.26 -39.24 -22.24
CA CYS A 754 -43.94 -37.95 -22.23
C CYS A 754 -45.36 -38.07 -22.82
N THR A 755 -46.17 -37.03 -22.64
CA THR A 755 -47.56 -37.00 -23.14
C THR A 755 -47.75 -35.76 -24.02
N LEU A 756 -48.32 -35.93 -25.20
CA LEU A 756 -48.66 -34.87 -26.15
C LEU A 756 -50.18 -34.87 -26.42
N ASP A 757 -50.84 -33.74 -26.23
CA ASP A 757 -52.27 -33.60 -26.59
C ASP A 757 -52.39 -33.04 -28.02
N VAL A 758 -52.42 -33.93 -29.00
CA VAL A 758 -52.55 -33.59 -30.43
C VAL A 758 -53.93 -32.98 -30.72
N ASP A 759 -54.98 -33.37 -29.99
CA ASP A 759 -56.34 -32.85 -30.18
C ASP A 759 -56.41 -31.33 -29.90
N SER A 760 -55.69 -30.88 -28.87
CA SER A 760 -55.58 -29.46 -28.52
C SER A 760 -54.80 -28.63 -29.57
N LEU A 761 -53.87 -29.26 -30.28
CA LEU A 761 -53.02 -28.62 -31.30
C LEU A 761 -53.71 -28.59 -32.68
N MET A 762 -54.65 -29.50 -32.93
CA MET A 762 -55.33 -29.64 -34.22
C MET A 762 -56.50 -28.67 -34.41
N LEU A 763 -56.24 -27.56 -35.12
CA LEU A 763 -57.27 -26.60 -35.53
C LEU A 763 -58.35 -27.25 -36.42
N PRO A 764 -59.63 -26.80 -36.35
CA PRO A 764 -60.72 -27.38 -37.15
C PRO A 764 -60.45 -27.41 -38.66
N ALA A 765 -59.71 -26.42 -39.19
CA ALA A 765 -59.35 -26.35 -40.61
C ALA A 765 -58.30 -27.39 -41.04
N PHE A 766 -57.54 -27.97 -40.10
CA PHE A 766 -56.54 -29.00 -40.36
C PHE A 766 -57.12 -30.41 -40.28
N ARG A 767 -58.24 -30.61 -39.56
CA ARG A 767 -58.91 -31.92 -39.42
C ARG A 767 -59.49 -32.45 -40.73
N THR A 768 -59.70 -31.60 -41.73
CA THR A 768 -60.13 -31.99 -43.09
C THR A 768 -58.96 -32.12 -44.08
N ARG A 769 -57.70 -31.95 -43.62
CA ARG A 769 -56.48 -32.13 -44.42
C ARG A 769 -55.75 -33.41 -44.03
N ALA A 770 -54.88 -33.89 -44.90
CA ALA A 770 -53.97 -34.99 -44.59
C ALA A 770 -52.76 -34.45 -43.80
N VAL A 771 -52.65 -34.81 -42.53
CA VAL A 771 -51.61 -34.35 -41.60
C VAL A 771 -50.81 -35.56 -41.09
N GLU A 772 -49.51 -35.41 -40.89
CA GLU A 772 -48.64 -36.40 -40.27
C GLU A 772 -47.92 -35.82 -39.04
N LEU A 773 -47.74 -36.64 -38.01
CA LEU A 773 -46.97 -36.33 -36.80
C LEU A 773 -45.59 -36.97 -36.91
N ARG A 774 -44.54 -36.15 -36.76
CA ARG A 774 -43.14 -36.60 -36.68
C ARG A 774 -42.57 -36.31 -35.31
N VAL A 775 -41.77 -37.23 -34.75
CA VAL A 775 -41.10 -37.05 -33.46
C VAL A 775 -39.63 -37.45 -33.51
N TRP A 776 -38.78 -36.81 -32.73
CA TRP A 776 -37.38 -37.17 -32.48
C TRP A 776 -36.97 -36.73 -31.07
N VAL A 777 -35.85 -37.24 -30.56
CA VAL A 777 -35.39 -37.02 -29.19
C VAL A 777 -34.03 -36.35 -29.18
N THR A 778 -33.82 -35.43 -28.25
CA THR A 778 -32.50 -34.87 -27.95
C THR A 778 -32.24 -34.92 -26.45
N GLY A 779 -30.97 -34.84 -26.08
CA GLY A 779 -30.51 -34.83 -24.70
C GLY A 779 -29.05 -35.25 -24.68
N THR A 780 -28.46 -35.31 -23.49
CA THR A 780 -27.07 -35.74 -23.27
C THR A 780 -26.99 -36.77 -22.15
N ASP A 781 -25.87 -37.48 -22.08
CA ASP A 781 -25.44 -38.09 -20.82
C ASP A 781 -24.90 -37.01 -19.85
N GLU A 782 -24.48 -37.44 -18.66
CA GLU A 782 -23.86 -36.59 -17.66
C GLU A 782 -22.43 -36.16 -18.04
N ALA A 783 -21.79 -36.80 -19.04
CA ALA A 783 -20.49 -36.38 -19.61
C ALA A 783 -20.65 -35.40 -20.80
N GLY A 784 -21.89 -35.00 -21.11
CA GLY A 784 -22.22 -34.05 -22.17
C GLY A 784 -22.22 -34.62 -23.60
N LEU A 785 -22.14 -35.94 -23.80
CA LEU A 785 -22.28 -36.53 -25.14
C LEU A 785 -23.77 -36.52 -25.54
N PRO A 786 -24.12 -35.98 -26.73
CA PRO A 786 -25.50 -35.91 -27.17
C PRO A 786 -26.00 -37.29 -27.60
N ILE A 787 -27.30 -37.54 -27.40
CA ILE A 787 -27.98 -38.72 -27.93
C ILE A 787 -27.71 -38.84 -29.43
N ASP A 788 -27.35 -40.04 -29.89
CA ASP A 788 -27.08 -40.32 -31.29
C ASP A 788 -28.27 -39.90 -32.19
N ALA A 789 -27.97 -39.07 -33.19
CA ALA A 789 -28.94 -38.54 -34.15
C ALA A 789 -29.24 -39.53 -35.30
N SER A 790 -28.54 -40.67 -35.35
CA SER A 790 -28.75 -41.72 -36.34
C SER A 790 -30.20 -42.24 -36.29
N SER A 791 -30.99 -41.91 -37.32
CA SER A 791 -32.44 -42.23 -37.35
C SER A 791 -33.24 -41.62 -36.18
N ASN A 792 -32.79 -40.46 -35.69
CA ASN A 792 -33.38 -39.71 -34.59
C ASN A 792 -33.13 -38.20 -34.77
N ASP A 793 -33.62 -37.61 -35.87
CA ASP A 793 -33.47 -36.18 -36.18
C ASP A 793 -34.67 -35.66 -37.00
N VAL A 794 -34.79 -34.34 -37.17
CA VAL A 794 -35.86 -33.67 -37.93
C VAL A 794 -36.00 -34.18 -39.37
N TYR A 795 -34.89 -34.59 -40.00
CA TYR A 795 -34.86 -35.12 -41.37
C TYR A 795 -35.01 -36.65 -41.43
N ALA A 796 -34.86 -37.33 -40.30
CA ALA A 796 -35.02 -38.78 -40.16
C ALA A 796 -35.70 -39.04 -38.80
N PRO A 797 -37.00 -38.72 -38.68
CA PRO A 797 -37.67 -38.74 -37.39
C PRO A 797 -37.71 -40.16 -36.84
N LEU A 798 -37.63 -40.26 -35.52
CA LEU A 798 -37.71 -41.51 -34.78
C LEU A 798 -39.07 -42.21 -34.99
N GLY A 799 -40.14 -41.42 -35.10
CA GLY A 799 -41.50 -41.92 -35.36
C GLY A 799 -42.26 -41.02 -36.32
N LEU A 800 -43.06 -41.62 -37.19
CA LEU A 800 -43.92 -40.94 -38.16
C LEU A 800 -45.28 -41.63 -38.24
N TRP A 801 -46.37 -40.87 -38.07
CA TRP A 801 -47.74 -41.38 -38.19
C TRP A 801 -48.63 -40.42 -38.98
N ASN A 802 -49.49 -40.96 -39.84
CA ASN A 802 -50.56 -40.15 -40.42
C ASN A 802 -51.67 -39.95 -39.39
N LEU A 803 -52.29 -38.78 -39.36
CA LEU A 803 -53.45 -38.48 -38.52
C LEU A 803 -54.74 -38.72 -39.31
N GLU A 804 -55.77 -39.25 -38.64
CA GLU A 804 -57.09 -39.46 -39.26
C GLU A 804 -57.69 -38.16 -39.83
N GLN A 805 -58.15 -38.24 -41.07
CA GLN A 805 -58.73 -37.12 -41.80
C GLN A 805 -60.25 -37.23 -41.82
N ARG A 806 -60.95 -36.13 -41.49
CA ARG A 806 -62.41 -36.03 -41.63
C ARG A 806 -62.80 -35.76 -43.09
N VAL A 807 -63.46 -36.72 -43.72
CA VAL A 807 -63.98 -36.63 -45.11
C VAL A 807 -65.49 -36.97 -45.17
N PRO A 808 -66.25 -36.38 -46.10
CA PRO A 808 -67.64 -36.75 -46.33
C PRO A 808 -67.74 -38.11 -47.05
N ILE A 809 -68.79 -38.88 -46.77
CA ILE A 809 -69.05 -40.20 -47.39
C ILE A 809 -70.54 -40.27 -47.71
N TYR A 810 -70.93 -40.44 -48.97
CA TYR A 810 -72.35 -40.40 -49.37
C TYR A 810 -72.96 -41.78 -49.59
N THR A 811 -74.25 -41.90 -49.30
CA THR A 811 -75.09 -43.07 -49.60
C THR A 811 -76.41 -42.61 -50.21
N ILE A 812 -76.95 -43.38 -51.16
CA ILE A 812 -78.20 -43.05 -51.88
C ILE A 812 -79.27 -44.09 -51.51
N SER A 813 -80.49 -43.65 -51.19
CA SER A 813 -81.63 -44.55 -50.98
C SER A 813 -82.16 -45.15 -52.29
N ASP A 814 -83.07 -46.11 -52.19
CA ASP A 814 -83.81 -46.60 -53.38
C ASP A 814 -84.57 -45.46 -54.06
N ILE A 815 -84.64 -45.50 -55.40
CA ILE A 815 -85.34 -44.50 -56.20
C ILE A 815 -86.85 -44.78 -56.20
N GLU A 816 -87.64 -43.83 -55.74
CA GLU A 816 -89.10 -43.87 -55.75
C GLU A 816 -89.68 -43.16 -56.99
N MET A 817 -90.72 -43.74 -57.61
CA MET A 817 -91.43 -43.18 -58.77
C MET A 817 -92.92 -43.04 -58.50
N SER A 818 -93.53 -41.93 -58.92
CA SER A 818 -94.98 -41.72 -58.84
C SER A 818 -95.56 -41.07 -60.10
N PRO A 819 -96.50 -41.73 -60.84
CA PRO A 819 -96.99 -43.10 -60.63
C PRO A 819 -95.91 -44.16 -60.96
N SER A 820 -95.93 -45.30 -60.28
CA SER A 820 -94.93 -46.38 -60.41
C SER A 820 -95.27 -47.48 -61.42
N SER A 821 -96.49 -47.48 -61.97
CA SER A 821 -96.99 -48.46 -62.94
C SER A 821 -98.04 -47.82 -63.86
N ASP A 822 -98.41 -48.48 -64.96
CA ASP A 822 -99.29 -47.94 -66.02
C ASP A 822 -98.71 -46.69 -66.72
N ILE A 823 -97.39 -46.67 -66.90
CA ILE A 823 -96.67 -45.54 -67.48
C ILE A 823 -96.77 -45.60 -69.00
N HIS A 824 -97.28 -44.54 -69.62
CA HIS A 824 -97.37 -44.40 -71.07
C HIS A 824 -96.39 -43.32 -71.58
N GLN A 825 -96.06 -43.41 -72.87
CA GLN A 825 -95.25 -42.38 -73.51
C GLN A 825 -95.91 -40.99 -73.36
N GLY A 826 -95.17 -40.04 -72.76
CA GLY A 826 -95.63 -38.67 -72.53
C GLY A 826 -96.14 -38.36 -71.13
N ASP A 827 -96.24 -39.33 -70.22
CA ASP A 827 -96.64 -39.12 -68.83
C ASP A 827 -95.58 -38.34 -68.02
N LEU A 828 -95.98 -37.66 -66.94
CA LEU A 828 -95.06 -36.99 -66.02
C LEU A 828 -94.92 -37.81 -64.74
N ILE A 829 -93.72 -38.27 -64.46
CA ILE A 829 -93.39 -39.13 -63.31
C ILE A 829 -92.47 -38.36 -62.38
N THR A 830 -92.83 -38.29 -61.11
CA THR A 830 -91.95 -37.74 -60.09
C THR A 830 -90.98 -38.81 -59.63
N VAL A 831 -89.69 -38.48 -59.60
CA VAL A 831 -88.58 -39.33 -59.17
C VAL A 831 -87.99 -38.73 -57.91
N SER A 832 -87.88 -39.52 -56.84
CA SER A 832 -87.29 -39.05 -55.58
C SER A 832 -86.35 -40.08 -54.95
N ALA A 833 -85.29 -39.61 -54.31
CA ALA A 833 -84.35 -40.39 -53.51
C ALA A 833 -83.77 -39.53 -52.37
N LEU A 834 -83.28 -40.15 -51.31
CA LEU A 834 -82.59 -39.49 -50.21
C LEU A 834 -81.09 -39.76 -50.33
N ILE A 835 -80.28 -38.72 -50.19
CA ILE A 835 -78.82 -38.81 -50.14
C ILE A 835 -78.38 -38.50 -48.73
N SER A 836 -77.67 -39.43 -48.10
CA SER A 836 -77.22 -39.32 -46.71
C SER A 836 -75.70 -39.24 -46.66
N ASN A 837 -75.15 -38.26 -45.93
CA ASN A 837 -73.72 -38.18 -45.67
C ASN A 837 -73.42 -38.91 -44.35
N THR A 838 -72.81 -40.09 -44.43
CA THR A 838 -72.37 -40.87 -43.28
C THR A 838 -70.93 -40.58 -42.86
N GLY A 839 -70.23 -39.65 -43.54
CA GLY A 839 -68.88 -39.22 -43.22
C GLY A 839 -68.80 -38.16 -42.10
N MET A 840 -67.60 -37.90 -41.60
CA MET A 840 -67.34 -37.02 -40.43
C MET A 840 -67.08 -35.55 -40.79
N ALA A 841 -67.23 -35.19 -42.07
CA ALA A 841 -67.15 -33.83 -42.55
C ALA A 841 -68.40 -33.47 -43.37
N ASP A 842 -68.76 -32.19 -43.35
CA ASP A 842 -69.73 -31.63 -44.30
C ASP A 842 -69.16 -31.74 -45.72
N GLY A 843 -70.03 -31.93 -46.71
CA GLY A 843 -69.58 -31.86 -48.08
C GLY A 843 -70.71 -31.69 -49.08
N GLU A 844 -70.31 -31.51 -50.33
CA GLU A 844 -71.18 -31.34 -51.49
C GLU A 844 -71.25 -32.64 -52.29
N ALA A 845 -72.43 -33.27 -52.32
CA ALA A 845 -72.69 -34.43 -53.17
C ALA A 845 -73.13 -33.95 -54.55
N LYS A 846 -72.37 -34.24 -55.59
CA LYS A 846 -72.74 -33.92 -56.97
C LYS A 846 -73.48 -35.09 -57.61
N VAL A 847 -74.77 -34.91 -57.89
CA VAL A 847 -75.72 -35.97 -58.23
C VAL A 847 -76.17 -35.88 -59.68
N PHE A 848 -76.21 -37.02 -60.35
CA PHE A 848 -76.61 -37.17 -61.75
C PHE A 848 -77.72 -38.22 -61.90
N LEU A 849 -78.84 -37.85 -62.52
CA LEU A 849 -79.92 -38.78 -62.86
C LEU A 849 -79.82 -39.18 -64.33
N TYR A 850 -79.62 -40.47 -64.57
CA TYR A 850 -79.59 -41.07 -65.89
C TYR A 850 -80.85 -41.89 -66.15
N ARG A 851 -81.28 -41.89 -67.40
CA ARG A 851 -82.23 -42.86 -67.94
C ARG A 851 -81.47 -43.92 -68.71
N VAL A 852 -81.82 -45.18 -68.49
CA VAL A 852 -81.21 -46.32 -69.16
C VAL A 852 -82.29 -47.15 -69.85
N TYR A 853 -82.11 -47.38 -71.15
CA TYR A 853 -82.96 -48.29 -71.92
C TYR A 853 -82.48 -49.73 -71.78
N SER A 854 -83.40 -50.69 -71.97
CA SER A 854 -83.06 -52.12 -72.09
C SER A 854 -82.07 -52.47 -73.21
N SER A 855 -81.85 -51.55 -74.17
CA SER A 855 -80.79 -51.64 -75.19
C SER A 855 -79.38 -51.28 -74.70
N GLY A 856 -79.24 -50.74 -73.47
CA GLY A 856 -77.99 -50.25 -72.90
C GLY A 856 -77.67 -48.78 -73.21
N GLU A 857 -78.50 -48.07 -73.99
CA GLU A 857 -78.33 -46.63 -74.23
C GLU A 857 -78.65 -45.84 -72.94
N GLN A 858 -77.69 -45.03 -72.48
CA GLN A 858 -77.82 -44.16 -71.31
C GLN A 858 -77.96 -42.70 -71.74
N ARG A 859 -78.87 -41.95 -71.10
CA ARG A 859 -79.04 -40.51 -71.34
C ARG A 859 -79.28 -39.77 -70.02
N GLU A 860 -78.51 -38.72 -69.80
CA GLU A 860 -78.69 -37.85 -68.64
C GLU A 860 -80.02 -37.10 -68.70
N LEU A 861 -80.67 -37.03 -67.55
CA LEU A 861 -81.94 -36.34 -67.36
C LEU A 861 -81.81 -35.10 -66.47
N ASP A 862 -80.93 -35.12 -65.48
CA ASP A 862 -80.77 -34.06 -64.48
C ASP A 862 -79.38 -34.11 -63.80
N GLU A 863 -78.84 -32.95 -63.41
CA GLU A 863 -77.56 -32.78 -62.71
C GLU A 863 -77.72 -31.70 -61.64
N ARG A 864 -77.38 -32.02 -60.38
CA ARG A 864 -77.52 -31.09 -59.25
C ARG A 864 -76.44 -31.32 -58.19
N VAL A 865 -76.02 -30.26 -57.51
CA VAL A 865 -75.17 -30.34 -56.31
C VAL A 865 -76.04 -30.20 -55.07
N LEU A 866 -75.88 -31.09 -54.11
CA LEU A 866 -76.58 -31.07 -52.84
C LEU A 866 -75.56 -30.92 -51.71
N GLU A 867 -75.69 -29.87 -50.91
CA GLU A 867 -74.94 -29.75 -49.64
C GLU A 867 -75.56 -30.71 -48.62
N VAL A 868 -74.78 -31.68 -48.16
CA VAL A 868 -75.21 -32.65 -47.16
C VAL A 868 -74.26 -32.57 -45.96
N LYS A 869 -74.76 -32.01 -44.86
CA LYS A 869 -74.03 -31.96 -43.60
C LYS A 869 -73.68 -33.36 -43.10
N SER A 870 -72.59 -33.50 -42.35
CA SER A 870 -72.22 -34.76 -41.70
C SER A 870 -73.40 -35.34 -40.90
N GLY A 871 -73.72 -36.61 -41.11
CA GLY A 871 -74.87 -37.31 -40.52
C GLY A 871 -76.25 -36.86 -41.01
N GLY A 872 -76.31 -35.90 -41.94
CA GLY A 872 -77.54 -35.34 -42.51
C GLY A 872 -78.02 -36.08 -43.75
N THR A 873 -79.28 -35.83 -44.11
CA THR A 873 -79.90 -36.33 -45.34
C THR A 873 -80.47 -35.19 -46.17
N ALA A 874 -80.30 -35.25 -47.48
CA ALA A 874 -80.87 -34.32 -48.45
C ALA A 874 -81.80 -35.07 -49.40
N GLN A 875 -82.96 -34.50 -49.67
CA GLN A 875 -83.92 -35.09 -50.60
C GLN A 875 -83.63 -34.63 -52.03
N TYR A 876 -83.34 -35.60 -52.90
CA TYR A 876 -83.31 -35.43 -54.33
C TYR A 876 -84.71 -35.67 -54.91
N GLN A 877 -85.22 -34.74 -55.72
CA GLN A 877 -86.49 -34.88 -56.42
C GLN A 877 -86.40 -34.25 -57.82
N SER A 878 -86.86 -34.99 -58.83
CA SER A 878 -86.87 -34.57 -60.23
C SER A 878 -88.12 -35.08 -60.97
N LEU A 879 -88.40 -34.53 -62.14
CA LEU A 879 -89.54 -34.91 -62.98
C LEU A 879 -89.04 -35.58 -64.25
N TRP A 880 -89.48 -36.81 -64.48
CA TRP A 880 -89.14 -37.61 -65.65
C TRP A 880 -90.35 -37.76 -66.57
N LYS A 881 -90.16 -37.50 -67.87
CA LYS A 881 -91.16 -37.71 -68.93
C LYS A 881 -90.68 -38.79 -69.91
N PRO A 882 -91.33 -39.97 -70.00
CA PRO A 882 -90.94 -41.02 -70.93
C PRO A 882 -91.13 -40.58 -72.38
N GLY A 883 -90.05 -40.59 -73.15
CA GLY A 883 -90.04 -40.11 -74.54
C GLY A 883 -90.27 -41.19 -75.60
N ARG A 884 -90.24 -42.47 -75.23
CA ARG A 884 -90.43 -43.66 -76.08
C ARG A 884 -91.01 -44.81 -75.26
N ASP A 885 -91.73 -45.69 -75.93
CA ASP A 885 -92.20 -46.98 -75.44
C ASP A 885 -91.04 -47.98 -75.28
N GLY A 886 -91.25 -49.00 -74.43
CA GLY A 886 -90.27 -50.04 -74.10
C GLY A 886 -89.80 -50.01 -72.63
N SER A 887 -89.05 -51.04 -72.25
CA SER A 887 -88.52 -51.20 -70.88
C SER A 887 -87.33 -50.28 -70.64
N GLN A 888 -87.41 -49.49 -69.56
CA GLN A 888 -86.39 -48.54 -69.13
C GLN A 888 -86.36 -48.42 -67.59
N TRP A 889 -85.23 -48.01 -67.04
CA TRP A 889 -85.07 -47.68 -65.61
C TRP A 889 -84.27 -46.40 -65.45
N LEU A 890 -84.22 -45.87 -64.23
CA LEU A 890 -83.45 -44.70 -63.87
C LEU A 890 -82.28 -45.08 -62.95
N GLU A 891 -81.17 -44.38 -63.10
CA GLU A 891 -79.96 -44.52 -62.28
C GLU A 891 -79.58 -43.17 -61.70
N LEU A 892 -79.42 -43.10 -60.39
CA LEU A 892 -78.94 -41.91 -59.69
C LEU A 892 -77.50 -42.15 -59.23
N ARG A 893 -76.56 -41.30 -59.66
CA ARG A 893 -75.13 -41.43 -59.38
C ARG A 893 -74.58 -40.22 -58.64
N ILE A 894 -73.64 -40.44 -57.73
CA ILE A 894 -72.80 -39.38 -57.13
C ILE A 894 -71.38 -39.49 -57.72
N ASP A 895 -70.66 -38.37 -57.78
CA ASP A 895 -69.29 -38.28 -58.30
C ASP A 895 -68.25 -39.11 -57.55
N ASP A 896 -68.51 -39.45 -56.29
CA ASP A 896 -67.72 -40.41 -55.48
C ASP A 896 -67.85 -41.88 -55.94
N GLY A 897 -68.70 -42.16 -56.94
CA GLY A 897 -68.93 -43.49 -57.50
C GLY A 897 -70.15 -44.22 -56.94
N THR A 898 -70.88 -43.63 -55.98
CA THR A 898 -72.10 -44.22 -55.41
C THR A 898 -73.24 -44.22 -56.42
N LEU A 899 -73.97 -45.33 -56.56
CA LEU A 899 -75.04 -45.53 -57.55
C LEU A 899 -76.27 -46.17 -56.88
N SER A 900 -77.46 -45.67 -57.23
CA SER A 900 -78.75 -46.31 -56.95
C SER A 900 -79.54 -46.50 -58.24
N GLN A 901 -80.23 -47.63 -58.38
CA GLN A 901 -81.00 -47.98 -59.58
C GLN A 901 -82.47 -48.15 -59.21
N SER A 902 -83.37 -47.61 -60.03
CA SER A 902 -84.80 -47.83 -59.87
C SER A 902 -85.25 -49.20 -60.39
N ASN A 903 -86.48 -49.58 -60.04
CA ASN A 903 -87.16 -50.68 -60.70
C ASN A 903 -87.30 -50.41 -62.21
N THR A 904 -87.22 -51.48 -63.02
CA THR A 904 -87.46 -51.39 -64.47
C THR A 904 -88.94 -51.27 -64.72
N VAL A 905 -89.34 -50.22 -65.44
CA VAL A 905 -90.73 -49.97 -65.83
C VAL A 905 -90.90 -50.20 -67.33
N LEU A 906 -92.00 -50.85 -67.71
CA LEU A 906 -92.42 -50.94 -69.11
C LEU A 906 -93.24 -49.70 -69.42
N VAL A 907 -92.81 -48.95 -70.44
CA VAL A 907 -93.58 -47.81 -70.93
C VAL A 907 -94.34 -48.23 -72.18
N ASP A 908 -95.66 -48.14 -72.11
CA ASP A 908 -96.54 -48.57 -73.20
C ASP A 908 -96.71 -47.48 -74.27
N GLU A 909 -97.15 -47.91 -75.46
CA GLU A 909 -97.52 -47.03 -76.58
C GLU A 909 -98.53 -45.96 -76.12
N PRO A 910 -98.52 -44.76 -76.72
CA PRO A 910 -99.45 -43.70 -76.35
C PRO A 910 -100.91 -44.20 -76.48
N ARG A 911 -101.75 -43.90 -75.47
CA ARG A 911 -103.13 -44.39 -75.38
C ARG A 911 -103.91 -44.19 -76.70
N ALA A 912 -104.46 -45.29 -77.26
CA ALA A 912 -105.11 -45.32 -78.58
C ALA A 912 -106.57 -44.79 -78.58
N ASP A 913 -106.90 -43.91 -79.53
CA ASP A 913 -108.21 -43.25 -79.69
C ASP A 913 -109.26 -44.13 -80.42
N GLY A 914 -110.46 -44.25 -79.85
CA GLY A 914 -111.61 -44.99 -80.40
C GLY A 914 -112.71 -44.12 -81.03
N VAL A 915 -113.13 -44.52 -82.23
CA VAL A 915 -114.23 -44.09 -83.12
C VAL A 915 -115.34 -43.19 -82.54
N PHE A 916 -115.13 -41.88 -82.54
CA PHE A 916 -116.12 -40.81 -82.79
C PHE A 916 -115.38 -39.56 -83.28
N GLY A 917 -115.93 -38.87 -84.29
CA GLY A 917 -115.69 -37.44 -84.47
C GLY A 917 -114.50 -37.04 -85.34
N THR A 918 -114.68 -37.16 -86.65
CA THR A 918 -114.03 -36.35 -87.69
C THR A 918 -113.88 -34.86 -87.33
N ILE A 919 -112.76 -34.25 -87.75
CA ILE A 919 -112.60 -32.96 -88.48
C ILE A 919 -111.17 -32.50 -88.19
N ALA A 920 -110.21 -32.79 -89.07
CA ALA A 920 -109.92 -32.15 -90.35
C ALA A 920 -108.72 -31.20 -90.23
N SER A 921 -107.57 -31.74 -90.62
CA SER A 921 -106.46 -31.02 -91.18
C SER A 921 -106.92 -30.12 -92.33
N ILE A 922 -106.84 -28.78 -92.22
CA ILE A 922 -106.71 -27.90 -93.39
C ILE A 922 -105.78 -26.72 -93.08
N ASN A 923 -104.61 -26.80 -93.69
CA ASN A 923 -103.88 -25.77 -94.45
C ASN A 923 -103.50 -24.43 -93.77
N SER A 924 -102.19 -24.27 -93.55
CA SER A 924 -101.49 -23.10 -93.01
C SER A 924 -101.58 -21.81 -93.84
N THR A 925 -102.15 -21.84 -95.05
CA THR A 925 -102.43 -20.62 -95.83
C THR A 925 -103.75 -19.94 -95.47
N LEU A 926 -104.72 -20.64 -94.84
CA LEU A 926 -105.96 -20.01 -94.33
C LEU A 926 -105.77 -19.38 -92.94
N LEU A 927 -104.82 -19.89 -92.15
CA LEU A 927 -104.46 -19.36 -90.83
C LEU A 927 -103.89 -17.93 -90.89
N GLY A 928 -103.24 -17.55 -91.99
CA GLY A 928 -102.73 -16.19 -92.20
C GLY A 928 -103.83 -15.15 -92.42
N ILE A 929 -104.96 -15.53 -93.02
CA ILE A 929 -106.12 -14.64 -93.24
C ILE A 929 -106.93 -14.50 -91.94
N ILE A 930 -107.04 -15.58 -91.16
CA ILE A 930 -107.69 -15.56 -89.84
C ILE A 930 -106.84 -14.79 -88.82
N GLY A 931 -105.51 -14.88 -88.88
CA GLY A 931 -104.58 -14.10 -88.05
C GLY A 931 -104.73 -12.58 -88.23
N PHE A 932 -104.97 -12.12 -89.47
CA PHE A 932 -105.24 -10.70 -89.73
C PHE A 932 -106.63 -10.25 -89.28
N LEU A 933 -107.64 -11.12 -89.41
CA LEU A 933 -109.00 -10.85 -88.94
C LEU A 933 -109.08 -10.82 -87.40
N PHE A 934 -108.27 -11.62 -86.71
CA PHE A 934 -108.23 -11.64 -85.24
C PHE A 934 -107.51 -10.41 -84.66
N VAL A 935 -106.45 -9.92 -85.30
CA VAL A 935 -105.80 -8.65 -84.92
C VAL A 935 -106.74 -7.45 -85.13
N SER A 936 -107.60 -7.49 -86.17
CA SER A 936 -108.65 -6.49 -86.37
C SER A 936 -109.84 -6.63 -85.39
N LEU A 937 -110.11 -7.84 -84.90
CA LEU A 937 -111.18 -8.11 -83.91
C LEU A 937 -110.76 -7.72 -82.49
N VAL A 938 -109.49 -7.95 -82.11
CA VAL A 938 -108.91 -7.51 -80.83
C VAL A 938 -108.80 -5.97 -80.76
N ALA A 939 -108.56 -5.29 -81.88
CA ALA A 939 -108.64 -3.83 -81.97
C ALA A 939 -110.07 -3.28 -81.82
N LEU A 940 -111.10 -4.03 -82.26
CA LEU A 940 -112.52 -3.69 -82.07
C LEU A 940 -113.02 -4.00 -80.64
N LEU A 941 -112.40 -4.95 -79.95
CA LEU A 941 -112.72 -5.31 -78.56
C LEU A 941 -112.13 -4.30 -77.55
N VAL A 942 -111.05 -3.61 -77.91
CA VAL A 942 -110.47 -2.47 -77.14
C VAL A 942 -111.34 -1.19 -77.24
N ILE A 943 -112.27 -1.09 -78.19
CA ILE A 943 -113.16 0.07 -78.41
C ILE A 943 -114.62 -0.19 -77.97
N GLY A 944 -114.99 -1.45 -77.68
CA GLY A 944 -116.38 -1.89 -77.55
C GLY A 944 -117.03 -1.87 -76.15
N LEU A 945 -116.28 -1.77 -75.05
CA LEU A 945 -116.88 -1.78 -73.70
C LEU A 945 -116.30 -0.66 -72.82
N ARG A 946 -116.76 0.56 -73.13
CA ARG A 946 -116.78 1.75 -72.27
C ARG A 946 -117.81 1.60 -71.15
N ARG A 947 -117.40 1.90 -69.91
CA ARG A 947 -117.99 2.83 -68.91
C ARG A 947 -117.30 2.56 -67.56
N GLU A 948 -116.45 3.47 -67.07
CA GLU A 948 -116.79 4.65 -66.24
C GLU A 948 -117.36 4.29 -64.83
N PRO A 949 -117.00 5.00 -63.75
CA PRO A 949 -115.71 5.66 -63.43
C PRO A 949 -115.33 5.56 -61.91
N ILE A 950 -114.27 6.28 -61.51
CA ILE A 950 -114.01 6.82 -60.14
C ILE A 950 -113.48 5.80 -59.10
N ALA A 951 -112.47 6.05 -58.27
CA ALA A 951 -111.38 7.04 -58.15
C ALA A 951 -110.38 6.38 -57.17
N GLU A 952 -109.08 6.38 -57.45
CA GLU A 952 -108.15 7.42 -56.98
C GLU A 952 -108.45 7.93 -55.56
N VAL A 953 -107.76 7.34 -54.59
CA VAL A 953 -107.16 8.15 -53.53
C VAL A 953 -105.66 7.99 -53.63
N ASP A 954 -105.12 9.07 -54.15
CA ASP A 954 -103.75 9.51 -54.10
C ASP A 954 -103.27 9.71 -52.65
N LEU A 955 -101.95 9.59 -52.51
CA LEU A 955 -101.06 10.14 -51.49
C LEU A 955 -101.67 10.97 -50.34
N ARG A 956 -101.19 10.71 -49.11
CA ARG A 956 -100.84 11.72 -48.06
C ARG A 956 -100.44 11.02 -46.75
N PRO A 957 -99.62 11.64 -45.88
CA PRO A 957 -98.41 12.44 -46.14
C PRO A 957 -97.26 12.08 -45.14
N PRO A 958 -96.01 12.54 -45.36
CA PRO A 958 -95.10 12.80 -44.24
C PRO A 958 -95.54 14.12 -43.57
N PRO A 959 -95.54 14.25 -42.22
CA PRO A 959 -94.49 15.10 -41.64
C PRO A 959 -94.19 14.91 -40.12
N GLN A 960 -93.17 15.65 -39.67
CA GLN A 960 -92.93 16.17 -38.32
C GLN A 960 -92.43 15.18 -37.26
N SER A 961 -91.15 15.21 -36.89
CA SER A 961 -90.47 16.27 -36.13
C SER A 961 -91.12 16.58 -34.78
N ASN A 962 -90.26 16.53 -33.76
CA ASN A 962 -90.36 17.16 -32.45
C ASN A 962 -91.29 16.48 -31.44
N ARG A 963 -90.66 15.84 -30.44
CA ARG A 963 -90.35 16.43 -29.11
C ARG A 963 -91.65 16.62 -28.33
N THR A 964 -91.83 15.96 -27.21
CA THR A 964 -91.38 16.38 -25.86
C THR A 964 -92.12 15.41 -24.92
N SER A 965 -91.75 15.11 -23.68
CA SER A 965 -91.16 15.88 -22.58
C SER A 965 -90.91 14.83 -21.48
N ALA A 966 -89.74 14.78 -20.87
CA ALA A 966 -89.29 15.66 -19.79
C ALA A 966 -89.99 15.41 -18.45
N GLN A 967 -89.18 15.12 -17.44
CA GLN A 967 -89.10 15.82 -16.15
C GLN A 967 -87.75 15.42 -15.52
N VAL A 968 -86.72 16.27 -15.41
CA VAL A 968 -86.52 17.56 -14.71
C VAL A 968 -86.19 17.41 -13.22
N SER A 969 -85.01 17.96 -12.87
CA SER A 969 -84.62 18.76 -11.68
C SER A 969 -83.29 18.24 -11.12
N SER A 970 -82.15 18.94 -11.24
CA SER A 970 -81.70 20.27 -10.76
C SER A 970 -80.63 20.06 -9.67
N GLY A 971 -79.55 20.85 -9.69
CA GLY A 971 -78.50 20.90 -8.65
C GLY A 971 -79.00 21.47 -7.31
N PRO A 972 -78.18 22.18 -6.48
CA PRO A 972 -76.84 22.74 -6.75
C PRO A 972 -75.82 22.63 -5.58
N TYR A 973 -74.54 22.91 -5.87
CA TYR A 973 -73.65 23.93 -5.25
C TYR A 973 -72.27 23.85 -5.96
N GLY A 974 -71.56 24.97 -6.12
CA GLY A 974 -70.44 25.11 -7.09
C GLY A 974 -69.06 25.55 -6.56
N GLY A 975 -68.14 25.78 -7.51
CA GLY A 975 -66.85 26.53 -7.44
C GLY A 975 -65.63 25.74 -6.91
N SER A 976 -64.34 25.98 -7.25
CA SER A 976 -63.61 26.72 -8.30
C SER A 976 -62.07 26.47 -8.16
N LYS A 977 -61.32 26.48 -9.28
CA LYS A 977 -59.89 26.88 -9.54
C LYS A 977 -58.64 26.13 -8.97
N GLN A 978 -57.70 25.92 -9.92
CA GLN A 978 -56.23 26.23 -9.94
C GLN A 978 -55.12 25.13 -9.85
N ALA A 979 -54.40 24.97 -10.98
CA ALA A 979 -52.95 24.86 -11.27
C ALA A 979 -51.90 24.20 -10.32
N ARG A 980 -51.09 23.25 -10.84
CA ARG A 980 -49.64 23.38 -11.19
C ARG A 980 -48.97 22.00 -11.47
N SER A 981 -48.12 21.95 -12.51
CA SER A 981 -46.96 21.05 -12.76
C SER A 981 -45.79 21.41 -11.79
N PRO A 982 -44.58 20.78 -11.69
CA PRO A 982 -43.85 19.76 -12.48
C PRO A 982 -43.17 18.67 -11.58
N GLY A 983 -42.20 17.81 -11.91
CA GLY A 983 -41.21 17.58 -13.00
C GLY A 983 -40.57 16.18 -12.77
N GLU A 984 -40.12 15.43 -13.78
CA GLU A 984 -38.82 15.48 -14.49
C GLU A 984 -37.57 15.11 -13.65
N ASN A 985 -36.90 14.01 -14.08
CA ASN A 985 -35.46 13.68 -14.23
C ASN A 985 -34.41 14.50 -13.43
N PRO A 986 -33.21 13.95 -13.06
CA PRO A 986 -32.21 13.48 -14.04
C PRO A 986 -31.15 12.45 -13.54
N TYR A 987 -30.17 12.17 -14.42
CA TYR A 987 -28.94 11.37 -14.28
C TYR A 987 -27.81 12.03 -13.44
N ALA A 988 -26.87 11.16 -13.02
CA ALA A 988 -25.40 11.31 -12.84
C ALA A 988 -24.80 11.53 -11.43
N ASP A 989 -23.94 10.57 -11.08
CA ASP A 989 -22.59 10.63 -10.48
C ASP A 989 -22.32 11.12 -9.03
N SER A 990 -21.80 10.15 -8.26
CA SER A 990 -20.59 10.16 -7.39
C SER A 990 -20.32 11.35 -6.45
N ASP A 991 -20.36 11.12 -5.14
CA ASP A 991 -19.18 10.80 -4.31
C ASP A 991 -19.47 11.09 -2.82
N SER A 992 -19.60 10.02 -2.05
CA SER A 992 -19.16 9.84 -0.65
C SER A 992 -19.38 8.39 -0.24
#